data_AF-A0A837C3N2-F1
#
_entry.id   AF-A0A837C3N2-F1
#
_cell.length_a   1.000
_cell.length_b   1.000
_cell.length_c   1.000
_cell.angle_alpha   90.00
_cell.angle_beta   90.00
_cell.angle_gamma   90.00
#
_symmetry.space_group_name_H-M   'P 1'
#
loop_
_entity.id
_entity.type
_entity.pdbx_description
1 polymer ?
#
loop_
_entity_poly.entity_id
_entity_poly.type
_entity_poly.pdbx_seq_one_letter_code
_entity_poly.pdbx_strand_id
1 'polypeptide(L)'
;MSLTGTPSMNAILPSQNQYALVCPRDFSSRMNEYWTSPRPTGLGQHSSAPLKVLWRIMGENFRAAIEEACLGIQSPWRILQPPTGSGKTQGTCVYAAMQAQRNLESHLKPVGMLVVTRLIEEADKIRNTINRIAGRPVAIVNHSGNAASLEALQASDAVVITHQAFLNAKRNLKVDNSAAWERLVSWRGGKRLLTVIDEALANVVDESSATADNLAFVLGIIPQAVRQALPEQVQVLEQVYSVLLAYVSEQDGDSAMSMIWGEKEAPGAVDLSPLRAAMSEVRYDRLVGNRSSHKNHAWLAARVAETLEAVQSCLDQFAYYAKEGKYHSINSAALAVPLNTPGPVVLDATAKSNFLWDLFEERHVCPPVPSHARDYSNVTLHVARGARLGKNAMIEHVKERLPRVRRAIEEALGDERSLFVCAHKDVEDVITKRWSEKSAMKVGVGHWNAVDGRNDWQDFDAALILGLPYRPQTWATNMFCALQGSQDDKWLQSPEWKQFKNVRREMEQRQMSVSVIQAINRICCRHVIDAEGNCPPADIFIVLPQDAMGESVLDAIKADMPGIAVRQWDFELDPPKGRKPRESSHTRLISYMEEQPVGTVSLTEIQRSLKLTSLKKLRETLNAADHPTTQALSDMGVKYVAGVGRGSKSFLMKAI
;
A
#
# COMPACT_ATOMS: atom_id res chain seq x y z
N MET A 1 30.17 17.18 40.62
CA MET A 1 29.56 18.34 41.31
C MET A 1 28.05 18.13 41.35
N SER A 2 27.50 18.06 42.56
CA SER A 2 26.07 17.88 42.82
C SER A 2 25.28 19.12 42.41
N LEU A 3 24.22 18.94 41.63
CA LEU A 3 23.13 19.91 41.51
C LEU A 3 21.80 19.15 41.56
N THR A 4 21.36 18.89 42.78
CA THR A 4 19.98 18.54 43.13
C THR A 4 19.11 19.78 42.99
N GLY A 5 18.34 19.86 41.92
CA GLY A 5 17.23 20.80 41.77
C GLY A 5 15.92 20.04 41.73
N THR A 6 15.19 20.01 42.84
CA THR A 6 13.79 19.57 42.90
C THR A 6 12.93 20.55 42.09
N PRO A 7 12.12 20.10 41.11
CA PRO A 7 11.18 20.98 40.46
C PRO A 7 9.97 21.18 41.37
N SER A 8 9.65 22.46 41.62
CA SER A 8 8.47 22.90 42.34
C SER A 8 7.20 22.40 41.63
N MET A 9 6.53 21.40 42.19
CA MET A 9 5.16 21.04 41.83
C MET A 9 4.20 22.07 42.43
N ASN A 10 3.88 23.10 41.65
CA ASN A 10 2.64 23.87 41.77
C ASN A 10 2.38 24.57 40.43
N ALA A 11 2.35 23.80 39.35
CA ALA A 11 1.68 24.22 38.13
C ALA A 11 0.18 24.01 38.37
N ILE A 12 -0.55 25.12 38.49
CA ILE A 12 -2.02 25.13 38.54
C ILE A 12 -2.51 24.43 37.27
N LEU A 13 -3.00 23.20 37.41
CA LEU A 13 -3.73 22.50 36.35
C LEU A 13 -4.89 23.41 35.93
N PRO A 14 -5.03 23.78 34.64
CA PRO A 14 -6.23 24.40 34.12
C PRO A 14 -7.42 23.56 34.56
N SER A 15 -8.32 24.16 35.36
CA SER A 15 -9.52 23.49 35.82
C SER A 15 -10.33 22.99 34.62
N GLN A 16 -10.88 21.78 34.74
CA GLN A 16 -11.73 21.09 33.75
C GLN A 16 -12.95 21.93 33.26
N ASN A 17 -13.16 23.11 33.83
CA ASN A 17 -14.27 24.02 33.60
C ASN A 17 -13.97 25.16 32.63
N GLN A 18 -12.87 25.14 31.86
CA GLN A 18 -12.56 26.25 30.95
C GLN A 18 -13.04 26.07 29.50
N TYR A 19 -13.32 24.84 29.07
CA TYR A 19 -13.67 24.53 27.66
C TYR A 19 -15.07 23.93 27.54
N ALA A 20 -15.74 24.21 26.42
CA ALA A 20 -17.08 23.73 26.13
C ALA A 20 -17.08 22.24 25.71
N LEU A 21 -16.82 21.31 26.64
CA LEU A 21 -16.63 19.89 26.31
C LEU A 21 -17.95 19.11 26.19
N VAL A 22 -18.00 18.16 25.24
CA VAL A 22 -19.09 17.18 25.12
C VAL A 22 -18.96 16.13 26.23
N CYS A 23 -20.07 15.83 26.92
CA CYS A 23 -20.15 14.74 27.88
C CYS A 23 -20.17 13.37 27.14
N PRO A 24 -19.31 12.41 27.48
CA PRO A 24 -19.29 11.10 26.81
C PRO A 24 -20.60 10.30 26.91
N ARG A 25 -21.34 10.45 28.02
CA ARG A 25 -22.65 9.79 28.21
C ARG A 25 -23.73 10.42 27.31
N ASP A 26 -23.73 11.74 27.20
CA ASP A 26 -24.63 12.46 26.30
C ASP A 26 -24.31 12.08 24.86
N PHE A 27 -23.02 11.97 24.51
CA PHE A 27 -22.58 11.54 23.19
C PHE A 27 -23.08 10.13 22.86
N SER A 28 -22.86 9.14 23.72
CA SER A 28 -23.37 7.77 23.52
C SER A 28 -24.89 7.75 23.35
N SER A 29 -25.61 8.55 24.14
CA SER A 29 -27.09 8.65 24.05
C SER A 29 -27.54 9.26 22.74
N ARG A 30 -26.92 10.37 22.31
CA ARG A 30 -27.21 11.04 21.04
C ARG A 30 -26.83 10.20 19.82
N MET A 31 -25.71 9.47 19.90
CA MET A 31 -25.31 8.53 18.87
C MET A 31 -26.33 7.39 18.76
N ASN A 32 -26.80 6.84 19.87
CA ASN A 32 -27.84 5.81 19.87
C ASN A 32 -29.15 6.30 19.24
N GLU A 33 -29.60 7.50 19.60
CA GLU A 33 -30.79 8.13 19.02
C GLU A 33 -30.64 8.28 17.50
N TYR A 34 -29.51 8.84 17.03
CA TYR A 34 -29.23 8.99 15.61
C TYR A 34 -29.12 7.65 14.86
N TRP A 35 -28.52 6.64 15.49
CA TRP A 35 -28.35 5.30 14.92
C TRP A 35 -29.68 4.59 14.70
N THR A 36 -30.57 4.66 15.70
CA THR A 36 -31.84 3.92 15.73
C THR A 36 -33.00 4.67 15.07
N SER A 37 -32.94 6.00 15.01
CA SER A 37 -34.00 6.80 14.39
C SER A 37 -34.18 6.44 12.90
N PRO A 38 -35.43 6.40 12.40
CA PRO A 38 -35.70 6.03 11.02
C PRO A 38 -35.09 7.03 10.03
N ARG A 39 -34.85 6.57 8.81
CA ARG A 39 -34.45 7.47 7.71
C ARG A 39 -35.62 8.41 7.36
N PRO A 40 -35.36 9.67 6.96
CA PRO A 40 -34.04 10.24 6.65
C PRO A 40 -33.35 10.94 7.84
N THR A 41 -33.96 10.97 9.03
CA THR A 41 -33.46 11.73 10.18
C THR A 41 -32.31 10.99 10.89
N GLY A 42 -32.39 9.67 11.01
CA GLY A 42 -31.32 8.78 11.49
C GLY A 42 -30.90 7.72 10.46
N LEU A 43 -30.39 6.59 10.94
CA LEU A 43 -29.89 5.50 10.10
C LEU A 43 -30.81 4.27 10.00
N GLY A 44 -31.80 4.16 10.89
CA GLY A 44 -32.74 3.04 10.97
C GLY A 44 -32.06 1.71 11.31
N GLN A 45 -31.04 1.74 12.16
CA GLN A 45 -30.21 0.57 12.51
C GLN A 45 -30.52 0.07 13.93
N HIS A 46 -30.16 -1.17 14.23
CA HIS A 46 -30.25 -1.73 15.58
C HIS A 46 -28.98 -1.42 16.40
N SER A 47 -29.14 -1.24 17.71
CA SER A 47 -28.02 -1.02 18.63
C SER A 47 -28.00 -2.03 19.76
N SER A 48 -26.80 -2.53 20.06
CA SER A 48 -26.54 -3.46 21.17
C SER A 48 -26.01 -2.73 22.40
N ALA A 49 -26.05 -3.37 23.58
CA ALA A 49 -25.43 -2.81 24.78
C ALA A 49 -23.89 -2.63 24.63
N PRO A 50 -23.14 -3.61 24.09
CA PRO A 50 -21.72 -3.42 23.76
C PRO A 50 -21.46 -2.24 22.83
N LEU A 51 -22.33 -2.02 21.83
CA LEU A 51 -22.19 -0.91 20.89
C LEU A 51 -22.37 0.47 21.56
N LYS A 52 -23.32 0.59 22.48
CA LYS A 52 -23.50 1.83 23.27
C LYS A 52 -22.30 2.12 24.17
N VAL A 53 -21.73 1.07 24.78
CA VAL A 53 -20.50 1.17 25.58
C VAL A 53 -19.32 1.61 24.70
N LEU A 54 -19.20 1.05 23.49
CA LEU A 54 -18.18 1.44 22.53
C LEU A 54 -18.28 2.93 22.16
N TRP A 55 -19.48 3.44 21.89
CA TRP A 55 -19.67 4.88 21.64
C TRP A 55 -19.32 5.73 22.85
N ARG A 56 -19.59 5.27 24.08
CA ARG A 56 -19.14 5.98 25.29
C ARG A 56 -17.62 6.06 25.35
N ILE A 57 -16.91 4.96 25.09
CA ILE A 57 -15.43 4.90 25.05
C ILE A 57 -14.87 5.83 23.97
N MET A 58 -15.52 5.91 22.80
CA MET A 58 -15.15 6.89 21.77
C MET A 58 -15.25 8.33 22.31
N GLY A 59 -16.38 8.69 22.95
CA GLY A 59 -16.56 10.01 23.55
C GLY A 59 -15.58 10.32 24.68
N GLU A 60 -15.26 9.34 25.53
CA GLU A 60 -14.25 9.45 26.60
C GLU A 60 -12.86 9.78 26.02
N ASN A 61 -12.49 9.11 24.92
CA ASN A 61 -11.19 9.31 24.29
C ASN A 61 -11.10 10.60 23.47
N PHE A 62 -12.17 11.02 22.80
CA PHE A 62 -12.24 12.33 22.17
C PHE A 62 -12.08 13.44 23.21
N ARG A 63 -12.77 13.33 24.35
CA ARG A 63 -12.66 14.29 25.44
C ARG A 63 -11.26 14.32 26.07
N ALA A 64 -10.69 13.16 26.38
CA ALA A 64 -9.35 13.07 26.96
C ALA A 64 -8.28 13.65 26.02
N ALA A 65 -8.40 13.42 24.70
CA ALA A 65 -7.52 14.02 23.71
C ALA A 65 -7.59 15.56 23.71
N ILE A 66 -8.80 16.13 23.82
CA ILE A 66 -8.99 17.58 23.93
C ILE A 66 -8.36 18.11 25.22
N GLU A 67 -8.65 17.46 26.35
CA GLU A 67 -8.17 17.90 27.67
C GLU A 67 -6.64 17.93 27.73
N GLU A 68 -5.96 16.93 27.19
CA GLU A 68 -4.49 16.92 27.13
C GLU A 68 -3.92 17.95 26.16
N ALA A 69 -4.53 18.11 24.97
CA ALA A 69 -4.12 19.12 24.01
C ALA A 69 -4.22 20.54 24.60
N CYS A 70 -5.24 20.81 25.43
CA CYS A 70 -5.39 22.06 26.15
C CYS A 70 -4.25 22.36 27.14
N LEU A 71 -3.62 21.32 27.69
CA LEU A 71 -2.50 21.46 28.63
C LEU A 71 -1.17 21.77 27.92
N GLY A 72 -1.14 21.77 26.58
CA GLY A 72 0.09 21.87 25.80
C GLY A 72 0.99 20.64 25.95
N ILE A 73 0.46 19.55 26.53
CA ILE A 73 1.15 18.27 26.63
C ILE A 73 1.04 17.61 25.27
N GLN A 74 2.13 17.02 24.78
CA GLN A 74 2.08 16.19 23.59
C GLN A 74 1.25 14.94 23.91
N SER A 75 -0.03 14.96 23.54
CA SER A 75 -0.94 13.83 23.74
C SER A 75 -0.45 12.58 23.01
N PRO A 76 -0.48 11.40 23.64
CA PRO A 76 -0.30 10.16 22.91
C PRO A 76 -1.40 9.99 21.86
N TRP A 77 -1.04 9.33 20.76
CA TRP A 77 -1.96 8.93 19.71
C TRP A 77 -2.94 7.88 20.25
N ARG A 78 -4.22 8.25 20.32
CA ARG A 78 -5.27 7.32 20.77
C ARG A 78 -5.77 6.49 19.61
N ILE A 79 -5.47 5.20 19.62
CA ILE A 79 -5.88 4.27 18.57
C ILE A 79 -7.10 3.52 19.05
N LEU A 80 -8.27 3.95 18.58
CA LEU A 80 -9.53 3.25 18.86
C LEU A 80 -9.72 2.16 17.81
N GLN A 81 -10.10 0.97 18.28
CA GLN A 81 -10.31 -0.22 17.43
C GLN A 81 -11.78 -0.68 17.31
N PRO A 82 -12.78 0.23 17.15
CA PRO A 82 -14.15 -0.19 16.93
C PRO A 82 -14.24 -1.02 15.63
N PRO A 83 -14.92 -2.19 15.65
CA PRO A 83 -15.01 -3.06 14.47
C PRO A 83 -15.68 -2.32 13.30
N THR A 84 -15.48 -2.81 12.07
CA THR A 84 -16.20 -2.25 10.91
C THR A 84 -17.71 -2.30 11.16
N GLY A 85 -18.47 -1.31 10.64
CA GLY A 85 -19.93 -1.25 10.82
C GLY A 85 -20.43 -0.76 12.18
N SER A 86 -19.57 -0.51 13.17
CA SER A 86 -19.95 0.02 14.50
C SER A 86 -20.22 1.54 14.54
N GLY A 87 -20.18 2.21 13.38
CA GLY A 87 -20.50 3.63 13.28
C GLY A 87 -19.36 4.61 13.57
N LYS A 88 -18.09 4.22 13.36
CA LYS A 88 -16.90 5.11 13.44
C LYS A 88 -17.13 6.52 12.88
N THR A 89 -17.28 6.62 11.56
CA THR A 89 -17.47 7.88 10.84
C THR A 89 -18.72 8.64 11.31
N GLN A 90 -19.81 7.91 11.58
CA GLN A 90 -21.06 8.51 12.05
C GLN A 90 -20.94 9.08 13.47
N GLY A 91 -20.20 8.39 14.35
CA GLY A 91 -19.86 8.84 15.69
C GLY A 91 -19.03 10.12 15.65
N THR A 92 -18.04 10.21 14.75
CA THR A 92 -17.30 11.45 14.50
C THR A 92 -18.23 12.58 14.07
N CYS A 93 -19.18 12.32 13.17
CA CYS A 93 -20.14 13.33 12.71
C CYS A 93 -21.05 13.83 13.85
N VAL A 94 -21.60 12.91 14.65
CA VAL A 94 -22.45 13.22 15.81
C VAL A 94 -21.66 14.03 16.84
N TYR A 95 -20.43 13.59 17.17
CA TYR A 95 -19.59 14.30 18.15
C TYR A 95 -19.25 15.71 17.67
N ALA A 96 -18.87 15.89 16.41
CA ALA A 96 -18.57 17.21 15.86
C ALA A 96 -19.79 18.15 15.87
N ALA A 97 -20.98 17.64 15.55
CA ALA A 97 -22.21 18.42 15.63
C ALA A 97 -22.54 18.82 17.08
N MET A 98 -22.41 17.89 18.03
CA MET A 98 -22.58 18.17 19.46
C MET A 98 -21.55 19.17 19.98
N GLN A 99 -20.30 19.08 19.54
CA GLN A 99 -19.24 20.01 19.92
C GLN A 99 -19.53 21.42 19.42
N ALA A 100 -19.98 21.57 18.17
CA ALA A 100 -20.40 22.85 17.62
C ALA A 100 -21.64 23.42 18.34
N GLN A 101 -22.55 22.57 18.81
CA GLN A 101 -23.68 22.98 19.66
C GLN A 101 -23.20 23.49 21.02
N ARG A 102 -22.31 22.75 21.70
CA ARG A 102 -21.72 23.16 22.98
C ARG A 102 -20.94 24.47 22.87
N ASN A 103 -20.21 24.70 21.78
CA ASN A 103 -19.52 25.96 21.52
C ASN A 103 -20.46 27.17 21.43
N LEU A 104 -21.72 26.96 21.02
CA LEU A 104 -22.73 28.03 20.91
C LEU A 104 -23.44 28.29 22.23
N GLU A 105 -23.78 27.23 22.97
CA GLU A 105 -24.60 27.30 24.18
C GLU A 105 -23.78 27.65 25.44
N SER A 106 -22.47 27.44 25.40
CA SER A 106 -21.58 27.61 26.55
C SER A 106 -20.88 28.98 26.54
N HIS A 107 -20.67 29.54 27.74
CA HIS A 107 -19.76 30.68 27.94
C HIS A 107 -18.28 30.25 28.08
N LEU A 108 -18.00 28.95 27.98
CA LEU A 108 -16.66 28.40 28.06
C LEU A 108 -15.90 28.58 26.73
N LYS A 109 -14.58 28.39 26.76
CA LYS A 109 -13.74 28.46 25.57
C LYS A 109 -14.21 27.41 24.55
N PRO A 110 -14.42 27.79 23.28
CA PRO A 110 -14.92 26.86 22.29
C PRO A 110 -13.81 25.89 21.85
N VAL A 111 -14.19 24.71 21.34
CA VAL A 111 -13.27 23.67 20.87
C VAL A 111 -13.46 23.43 19.38
N GLY A 112 -12.36 23.53 18.62
CA GLY A 112 -12.33 23.26 17.18
C GLY A 112 -11.82 21.85 16.89
N MET A 113 -12.35 21.24 15.82
CA MET A 113 -12.04 19.88 15.38
C MET A 113 -11.47 19.84 13.97
N LEU A 114 -10.50 18.94 13.76
CA LEU A 114 -10.02 18.52 12.45
C LEU A 114 -10.44 17.06 12.22
N VAL A 115 -11.05 16.78 11.08
CA VAL A 115 -11.45 15.42 10.67
C VAL A 115 -10.69 15.06 9.40
N VAL A 116 -10.02 13.92 9.41
CA VAL A 116 -9.14 13.45 8.34
C VAL A 116 -9.70 12.15 7.79
N THR A 117 -10.07 12.11 6.51
CA THR A 117 -10.65 10.92 5.85
C THR A 117 -9.91 10.61 4.55
N ARG A 118 -10.13 9.46 3.91
CA ARG A 118 -9.32 9.07 2.76
C ARG A 118 -9.75 9.75 1.46
N LEU A 119 -11.04 9.75 1.17
CA LEU A 119 -11.59 10.15 -0.13
C LEU A 119 -12.23 11.54 -0.08
N ILE A 120 -12.23 12.23 -1.22
CA ILE A 120 -12.86 13.56 -1.36
C ILE A 120 -14.37 13.44 -1.15
N GLU A 121 -14.99 12.44 -1.76
CA GLU A 121 -16.43 12.21 -1.68
C GLU A 121 -16.87 11.89 -0.25
N GLU A 122 -16.00 11.22 0.53
CA GLU A 122 -16.22 10.97 1.95
C GLU A 122 -16.11 12.25 2.77
N ALA A 123 -15.11 13.11 2.48
CA ALA A 123 -14.96 14.39 3.16
C ALA A 123 -16.21 15.27 2.98
N ASP A 124 -16.73 15.34 1.75
CA ASP A 124 -17.97 16.05 1.44
C ASP A 124 -19.19 15.45 2.16
N LYS A 125 -19.30 14.12 2.19
CA LYS A 125 -20.38 13.41 2.92
C LYS A 125 -20.31 13.66 4.43
N ILE A 126 -19.12 13.64 5.02
CA ILE A 126 -18.90 13.91 6.44
C ILE A 126 -19.31 15.35 6.76
N ARG A 127 -18.85 16.35 6.00
CA ARG A 127 -19.28 17.75 6.16
C ARG A 127 -20.81 17.89 6.11
N ASN A 128 -21.43 17.31 5.08
CA ASN A 128 -22.89 17.37 4.91
C ASN A 128 -23.62 16.72 6.08
N THR A 129 -23.11 15.60 6.58
CA THR A 129 -23.68 14.89 7.73
C THR A 129 -23.56 15.71 9.01
N ILE A 130 -22.40 16.29 9.29
CA ILE A 130 -22.20 17.17 10.45
C ILE A 130 -23.16 18.36 10.40
N ASN A 131 -23.21 19.08 9.26
CA ASN A 131 -24.08 20.26 9.12
C ASN A 131 -25.57 19.91 9.22
N ARG A 132 -25.98 18.75 8.70
CA ARG A 132 -27.35 18.25 8.83
C ARG A 132 -27.70 17.93 10.28
N ILE A 133 -26.83 17.23 11.01
CA ILE A 133 -27.07 16.89 12.42
C ILE A 133 -27.09 18.17 13.29
N ALA A 134 -26.21 19.12 13.00
CA ALA A 134 -26.14 20.40 13.71
C ALA A 134 -27.28 21.37 13.35
N GLY A 135 -27.98 21.14 12.23
CA GLY A 135 -29.03 22.03 11.71
C GLY A 135 -28.51 23.38 11.17
N ARG A 136 -27.19 23.56 11.03
CA ARG A 136 -26.53 24.78 10.56
C ARG A 136 -25.14 24.49 9.99
N PRO A 137 -24.57 25.36 9.13
CA PRO A 137 -23.22 25.20 8.63
C PRO A 137 -22.18 25.45 9.75
N VAL A 138 -21.59 24.37 10.25
CA VAL A 138 -20.53 24.37 11.29
C VAL A 138 -19.26 23.64 10.83
N ALA A 139 -19.38 22.85 9.76
CA ALA A 139 -18.30 22.11 9.14
C ALA A 139 -18.02 22.59 7.72
N ILE A 140 -16.75 22.59 7.35
CA ILE A 140 -16.25 22.90 6.00
C ILE A 140 -15.27 21.82 5.53
N VAL A 141 -15.11 21.67 4.22
CA VAL A 141 -14.10 20.78 3.63
C VAL A 141 -12.92 21.59 3.08
N ASN A 142 -11.73 21.01 3.06
CA ASN A 142 -10.58 21.55 2.34
C ASN A 142 -9.74 20.42 1.71
N HIS A 143 -9.84 20.29 0.39
CA HIS A 143 -9.15 19.27 -0.41
C HIS A 143 -8.89 19.80 -1.84
N SER A 144 -8.22 19.03 -2.70
CA SER A 144 -7.85 19.48 -4.05
C SER A 144 -9.04 19.93 -4.91
N GLY A 145 -10.21 19.30 -4.75
CA GLY A 145 -11.46 19.73 -5.40
C GLY A 145 -12.19 20.92 -4.74
N ASN A 146 -11.78 21.38 -3.55
CA ASN A 146 -12.40 22.50 -2.85
C ASN A 146 -11.39 23.16 -1.89
N ALA A 147 -10.88 24.34 -2.29
CA ALA A 147 -9.99 25.15 -1.47
C ALA A 147 -10.79 26.20 -0.70
N ALA A 148 -11.08 25.92 0.57
CA ALA A 148 -11.77 26.87 1.45
C ALA A 148 -10.93 28.15 1.66
N SER A 149 -11.54 29.31 1.95
CA SER A 149 -10.77 30.50 2.33
C SER A 149 -10.19 30.37 3.75
N LEU A 150 -9.17 31.17 4.09
CA LEU A 150 -8.61 31.16 5.46
C LEU A 150 -9.68 31.55 6.49
N GLU A 151 -10.47 32.57 6.17
CA GLU A 151 -11.57 33.06 7.00
C GLU A 151 -12.60 31.96 7.25
N ALA A 152 -12.97 31.21 6.21
CA ALA A 152 -13.94 30.12 6.34
C ALA A 152 -13.39 28.95 7.18
N LEU A 153 -12.11 28.62 7.02
CA LEU A 153 -11.43 27.65 7.89
C LEU A 153 -11.39 28.13 9.34
N GLN A 154 -11.16 29.41 9.60
CA GLN A 154 -11.07 29.94 10.95
C GLN A 154 -12.45 30.07 11.63
N ALA A 155 -13.50 30.34 10.86
CA ALA A 155 -14.87 30.48 11.37
C ALA A 155 -15.56 29.13 11.65
N SER A 156 -15.13 28.04 11.00
CA SER A 156 -15.78 26.73 11.11
C SER A 156 -15.31 25.93 12.34
N ASP A 157 -16.26 25.40 13.11
CA ASP A 157 -15.99 24.55 14.27
C ASP A 157 -15.31 23.23 13.88
N ALA A 158 -15.67 22.66 12.72
CA ALA A 158 -15.04 21.46 12.18
C ALA A 158 -14.48 21.69 10.76
N VAL A 159 -13.26 21.22 10.53
CA VAL A 159 -12.65 21.18 9.18
C VAL A 159 -12.46 19.72 8.80
N VAL A 160 -12.89 19.35 7.60
CA VAL A 160 -12.76 17.99 7.06
C VAL A 160 -11.78 18.02 5.89
N ILE A 161 -10.73 17.21 5.95
CA ILE A 161 -9.69 17.12 4.93
C ILE A 161 -9.41 15.67 4.53
N THR A 162 -8.69 15.48 3.43
CA THR A 162 -8.21 14.16 3.03
C THR A 162 -6.90 13.79 3.74
N HIS A 163 -6.59 12.49 3.83
CA HIS A 163 -5.28 11.98 4.28
C HIS A 163 -4.15 12.63 3.50
N GLN A 164 -4.28 12.75 2.17
CA GLN A 164 -3.26 13.39 1.34
C GLN A 164 -3.08 14.88 1.69
N ALA A 165 -4.17 15.62 1.96
CA ALA A 165 -4.08 17.01 2.38
C ALA A 165 -3.40 17.15 3.75
N PHE A 166 -3.67 16.21 4.67
CA PHE A 166 -3.02 16.13 5.98
C PHE A 166 -1.50 15.90 5.85
N LEU A 167 -1.08 14.95 5.02
CA LEU A 167 0.35 14.67 4.75
C LEU A 167 1.03 15.86 4.04
N ASN A 168 0.39 16.44 3.03
CA ASN A 168 0.93 17.59 2.30
C ASN A 168 1.15 18.81 3.20
N ALA A 169 0.24 19.06 4.14
CA ALA A 169 0.39 20.15 5.10
C ALA A 169 1.65 19.98 5.97
N LYS A 170 2.06 18.74 6.26
CA LYS A 170 3.33 18.46 6.93
C LYS A 170 4.54 18.56 6.01
N ARG A 171 4.48 18.06 4.78
CA ARG A 171 5.62 18.15 3.85
C ARG A 171 6.09 19.60 3.65
N ASN A 172 5.15 20.55 3.69
CA ASN A 172 5.46 21.98 3.64
C ASN A 172 6.14 22.54 4.92
N LEU A 173 6.07 21.85 6.06
CA LEU A 173 6.85 22.20 7.26
C LEU A 173 8.36 22.01 7.07
N LYS A 174 8.80 21.10 6.18
CA LYS A 174 10.23 20.89 5.88
C LYS A 174 10.85 22.03 5.05
N VAL A 175 10.04 22.90 4.45
CA VAL A 175 10.47 24.00 3.55
C VAL A 175 10.26 25.37 4.22
N ASP A 176 10.31 25.44 5.56
CA ASP A 176 9.98 26.64 6.36
C ASP A 176 8.58 27.24 6.12
N ASN A 177 7.69 26.53 5.42
CA ASN A 177 6.34 26.97 5.12
C ASN A 177 5.32 26.42 6.13
N SER A 178 5.53 26.78 7.41
CA SER A 178 4.64 26.42 8.53
C SER A 178 3.19 26.89 8.34
N ALA A 179 2.97 27.85 7.44
CA ALA A 179 1.67 28.43 7.14
C ALA A 179 0.63 27.40 6.69
N ALA A 180 1.02 26.34 5.98
CA ALA A 180 0.07 25.33 5.47
C ALA A 180 -0.57 24.51 6.61
N TRP A 181 0.25 24.03 7.55
CA TRP A 181 -0.23 23.30 8.73
C TRP A 181 -0.97 24.23 9.68
N GLU A 182 -0.39 25.40 9.98
CA GLU A 182 -0.95 26.41 10.86
C GLU A 182 -2.34 26.85 10.42
N ARG A 183 -2.56 26.97 9.12
CA ARG A 183 -3.86 27.27 8.50
C ARG A 183 -4.93 26.22 8.78
N LEU A 184 -4.57 24.94 8.88
CA LEU A 184 -5.52 23.86 9.17
C LEU A 184 -5.83 23.75 10.67
N VAL A 185 -4.82 23.94 11.52
CA VAL A 185 -4.99 23.78 12.97
C VAL A 185 -5.45 25.05 13.70
N SER A 186 -5.38 26.23 13.10
CA SER A 186 -5.78 27.49 13.76
C SER A 186 -7.22 27.88 13.42
N TRP A 187 -7.94 28.45 14.39
CA TRP A 187 -9.33 28.87 14.25
C TRP A 187 -9.73 29.97 15.26
N ARG A 188 -10.97 30.48 15.21
CA ARG A 188 -11.45 31.58 16.07
C ARG A 188 -11.26 31.34 17.57
N GLY A 189 -11.23 30.08 18.00
CA GLY A 189 -11.02 29.68 19.39
C GLY A 189 -9.55 29.37 19.76
N GLY A 190 -8.59 29.73 18.92
CA GLY A 190 -7.17 29.40 19.10
C GLY A 190 -6.73 28.23 18.21
N LYS A 191 -6.17 27.18 18.80
CA LYS A 191 -5.86 25.93 18.08
C LYS A 191 -7.04 24.96 18.14
N ARG A 192 -7.20 24.14 17.10
CA ARG A 192 -8.04 22.95 17.14
C ARG A 192 -7.41 21.97 18.11
N LEU A 193 -8.23 21.38 18.97
CA LEU A 193 -7.77 20.57 20.10
C LEU A 193 -8.04 19.08 19.90
N LEU A 194 -8.76 18.72 18.84
CA LEU A 194 -9.07 17.34 18.49
C LEU A 194 -8.85 17.13 17.01
N THR A 195 -8.04 16.12 16.68
CA THR A 195 -7.86 15.63 15.32
C THR A 195 -8.33 14.19 15.26
N VAL A 196 -9.45 13.95 14.57
CA VAL A 196 -9.97 12.60 14.35
C VAL A 196 -9.55 12.12 12.97
N ILE A 197 -8.80 11.03 12.92
CA ILE A 197 -8.38 10.37 11.68
C ILE A 197 -9.25 9.13 11.50
N ASP A 198 -10.09 9.16 10.47
CA ASP A 198 -10.93 8.04 10.08
C ASP A 198 -10.12 7.08 9.20
N GLU A 199 -10.20 5.79 9.55
CA GLU A 199 -9.35 4.70 9.04
C GLU A 199 -7.86 4.82 9.42
N ALA A 200 -7.10 3.74 9.21
CA ALA A 200 -5.65 3.76 9.40
C ALA A 200 -4.99 4.79 8.48
N LEU A 201 -4.00 5.52 8.99
CA LEU A 201 -3.19 6.42 8.16
C LEU A 201 -2.49 5.62 7.06
N ALA A 202 -2.81 5.91 5.81
CA ALA A 202 -2.08 5.39 4.66
C ALA A 202 -0.85 6.26 4.38
N ASN A 203 0.21 5.67 3.83
CA ASN A 203 1.42 6.39 3.39
C ASN A 203 2.04 7.26 4.50
N VAL A 204 2.10 6.73 5.72
CA VAL A 204 2.70 7.40 6.88
C VAL A 204 4.19 7.68 6.72
N VAL A 205 4.84 7.02 5.77
CA VAL A 205 6.27 7.15 5.47
C VAL A 205 6.43 7.58 4.02
N ASP A 206 7.25 8.62 3.83
CA ASP A 206 7.75 9.07 2.54
C ASP A 206 8.97 8.21 2.19
N GLU A 207 8.80 7.30 1.24
CA GLU A 207 9.87 6.42 0.75
C GLU A 207 10.59 7.08 -0.42
N SER A 208 11.92 7.13 -0.34
CA SER A 208 12.79 7.69 -1.37
C SER A 208 13.70 6.59 -1.91
N SER A 209 13.65 6.35 -3.21
CA SER A 209 14.47 5.32 -3.86
C SER A 209 14.97 5.78 -5.22
N ALA A 210 16.27 5.62 -5.46
CA ALA A 210 16.89 5.83 -6.76
C ALA A 210 17.63 4.56 -7.19
N THR A 211 17.29 4.04 -8.36
CA THR A 211 17.99 2.88 -8.93
C THR A 211 19.27 3.30 -9.63
N ALA A 212 20.25 2.39 -9.74
CA ALA A 212 21.47 2.62 -10.51
C ALA A 212 21.14 3.01 -11.97
N ASP A 213 20.15 2.35 -12.58
CA ASP A 213 19.67 2.68 -13.93
C ASP A 213 19.08 4.09 -14.03
N ASN A 214 18.32 4.53 -13.01
CA ASN A 214 17.77 5.88 -12.98
C ASN A 214 18.86 6.93 -12.79
N LEU A 215 19.83 6.69 -11.91
CA LEU A 215 20.97 7.59 -11.69
C LEU A 215 21.85 7.71 -12.95
N ALA A 216 22.19 6.58 -13.57
CA ALA A 216 22.93 6.56 -14.82
C ALA A 216 22.18 7.32 -15.93
N PHE A 217 20.85 7.13 -16.00
CA PHE A 217 20.00 7.84 -16.95
C PHE A 217 20.04 9.37 -16.71
N VAL A 218 19.82 9.82 -15.47
CA VAL A 218 19.84 11.26 -15.14
C VAL A 218 21.21 11.87 -15.45
N LEU A 219 22.30 11.23 -15.02
CA LEU A 219 23.67 11.68 -15.30
C LEU A 219 23.94 11.79 -16.79
N GLY A 220 23.49 10.79 -17.57
CA GLY A 220 23.70 10.75 -19.02
C GLY A 220 22.99 11.86 -19.80
N ILE A 221 21.95 12.48 -19.24
CA ILE A 221 21.13 13.49 -19.93
C ILE A 221 21.34 14.92 -19.41
N ILE A 222 22.19 15.14 -18.39
CA ILE A 222 22.51 16.50 -17.91
C ILE A 222 23.23 17.27 -19.02
N PRO A 223 22.67 18.38 -19.54
CA PRO A 223 23.33 19.17 -20.57
C PRO A 223 24.66 19.77 -20.09
N GLN A 224 25.62 19.93 -21.00
CA GLN A 224 26.94 20.50 -20.68
C GLN A 224 26.85 21.88 -20.03
N ALA A 225 25.91 22.72 -20.47
CA ALA A 225 25.68 24.04 -19.88
C ALA A 225 25.23 23.95 -18.40
N VAL A 226 24.37 22.97 -18.06
CA VAL A 226 23.94 22.73 -16.67
C VAL A 226 25.10 22.18 -15.84
N ARG A 227 25.89 21.26 -16.39
CA ARG A 227 27.10 20.73 -15.72
C ARG A 227 28.11 21.82 -15.37
N GLN A 228 28.29 22.80 -16.25
CA GLN A 228 29.18 23.95 -16.01
C GLN A 228 28.60 24.94 -15.00
N ALA A 229 27.28 25.13 -14.98
CA ALA A 229 26.61 26.06 -14.08
C ALA A 229 26.43 25.52 -12.65
N LEU A 230 26.29 24.20 -12.50
CA LEU A 230 26.02 23.52 -11.22
C LEU A 230 27.02 22.37 -10.98
N PRO A 231 28.34 22.64 -10.97
CA PRO A 231 29.36 21.60 -10.91
C PRO A 231 29.32 20.79 -9.61
N GLU A 232 29.02 21.44 -8.47
CA GLU A 232 28.97 20.80 -7.16
C GLU A 232 27.82 19.77 -7.07
N GLN A 233 26.61 20.16 -7.49
CA GLN A 233 25.43 19.28 -7.50
C GLN A 233 25.65 18.06 -8.40
N VAL A 234 26.26 18.26 -9.57
CA VAL A 234 26.57 17.17 -10.50
C VAL A 234 27.64 16.25 -9.92
N GLN A 235 28.68 16.81 -9.29
CA GLN A 235 29.74 16.03 -8.66
C GLN A 235 29.20 15.14 -7.54
N VAL A 236 28.32 15.65 -6.67
CA VAL A 236 27.68 14.85 -5.62
C VAL A 236 26.84 13.73 -6.23
N LEU A 237 26.08 14.00 -7.29
CA LEU A 237 25.28 12.97 -7.97
C LEU A 237 26.17 11.86 -8.57
N GLU A 238 27.31 12.22 -9.17
CA GLU A 238 28.30 11.28 -9.68
C GLU A 238 28.94 10.45 -8.56
N GLN A 239 29.20 11.05 -7.40
CA GLN A 239 29.69 10.35 -6.21
C GLN A 239 28.67 9.35 -5.66
N VAL A 240 27.40 9.75 -5.51
CA VAL A 240 26.31 8.85 -5.10
C VAL A 240 26.19 7.65 -6.05
N TYR A 241 26.25 7.90 -7.36
CA TYR A 241 26.23 6.83 -8.36
C TYR A 241 27.44 5.90 -8.24
N SER A 242 28.64 6.45 -8.06
CA SER A 242 29.88 5.68 -7.89
C SER A 242 29.84 4.80 -6.64
N VAL A 243 29.35 5.34 -5.53
CA VAL A 243 29.14 4.59 -4.28
C VAL A 243 28.15 3.45 -4.52
N LEU A 244 27.02 3.70 -5.17
CA LEU A 244 26.05 2.67 -5.46
C LEU A 244 26.65 1.54 -6.33
N LEU A 245 27.46 1.88 -7.34
CA LEU A 245 28.14 0.90 -8.19
C LEU A 245 29.14 0.01 -7.43
N ALA A 246 29.83 0.53 -6.41
CA ALA A 246 30.71 -0.27 -5.58
C ALA A 246 29.95 -1.42 -4.90
N TYR A 247 28.74 -1.16 -4.39
CA TYR A 247 27.87 -2.20 -3.83
C TYR A 247 27.37 -3.20 -4.88
N VAL A 248 27.11 -2.75 -6.12
CA VAL A 248 26.74 -3.65 -7.23
C VAL A 248 27.84 -4.68 -7.48
N SER A 249 29.11 -4.27 -7.41
CA SER A 249 30.26 -5.17 -7.65
C SER A 249 30.58 -6.12 -6.50
N GLU A 250 30.18 -5.81 -5.26
CA GLU A 250 30.59 -6.54 -4.06
C GLU A 250 29.55 -7.56 -3.55
N GLN A 251 28.26 -7.42 -3.90
CA GLN A 251 27.17 -8.16 -3.26
C GLN A 251 26.61 -9.31 -4.12
N ASP A 252 27.06 -10.53 -3.84
CA ASP A 252 26.57 -11.79 -4.42
C ASP A 252 25.46 -12.42 -3.55
N GLY A 253 24.23 -11.87 -3.67
CA GLY A 253 23.01 -12.43 -3.07
C GLY A 253 21.77 -11.85 -3.75
N ASP A 254 20.64 -12.57 -3.77
CA ASP A 254 19.43 -12.16 -4.51
C ASP A 254 18.55 -11.14 -3.73
N SER A 255 18.93 -10.79 -2.50
CA SER A 255 18.20 -9.86 -1.61
C SER A 255 19.11 -9.22 -0.54
N ALA A 256 20.26 -8.69 -0.96
CA ALA A 256 21.22 -8.06 -0.06
C ALA A 256 20.81 -6.62 0.28
N MET A 257 21.02 -6.22 1.55
CA MET A 257 20.87 -4.85 2.03
C MET A 257 22.08 -4.44 2.89
N SER A 258 22.51 -3.18 2.78
CA SER A 258 23.62 -2.64 3.58
C SER A 258 23.53 -1.12 3.70
N MET A 259 23.93 -0.56 4.85
CA MET A 259 23.97 0.88 5.09
C MET A 259 25.06 1.53 4.25
N ILE A 260 24.72 2.61 3.56
CA ILE A 260 25.68 3.33 2.71
C ILE A 260 26.43 4.38 3.54
N TRP A 261 25.71 5.13 4.37
CA TRP A 261 26.27 6.23 5.16
C TRP A 261 26.69 5.85 6.60
N GLY A 262 26.80 4.56 6.94
CA GLY A 262 27.01 4.03 8.31
C GLY A 262 27.68 4.98 9.33
N GLU A 263 29.00 4.89 9.51
CA GLU A 263 29.81 5.90 10.25
C GLU A 263 30.39 6.98 9.30
N LYS A 264 30.23 6.80 8.00
CA LYS A 264 30.76 7.69 6.97
C LYS A 264 29.73 8.76 6.65
N GLU A 265 30.07 10.03 6.81
CA GLU A 265 29.18 11.11 6.41
C GLU A 265 28.81 11.00 4.91
N ALA A 266 27.58 11.42 4.58
CA ALA A 266 27.14 11.53 3.20
C ALA A 266 28.14 12.39 2.38
N PRO A 267 28.21 12.26 1.03
CA PRO A 267 29.19 12.95 0.17
C PRO A 267 29.19 14.49 0.18
N GLY A 268 28.57 15.14 1.16
CA GLY A 268 28.41 16.57 1.33
C GLY A 268 26.93 16.96 1.33
N ALA A 269 26.55 17.88 2.22
CA ALA A 269 25.20 18.46 2.23
C ALA A 269 25.08 19.49 1.10
N VAL A 270 24.63 19.05 -0.08
CA VAL A 270 24.36 19.92 -1.23
C VAL A 270 22.87 19.94 -1.52
N ASP A 271 22.32 21.14 -1.72
CA ASP A 271 20.95 21.34 -2.20
C ASP A 271 20.88 21.09 -3.72
N LEU A 272 20.14 20.06 -4.11
CA LEU A 272 19.86 19.68 -5.50
C LEU A 272 18.67 20.44 -6.08
N SER A 273 17.98 21.30 -5.32
CA SER A 273 16.86 22.12 -5.82
C SER A 273 17.23 22.98 -7.04
N PRO A 274 18.42 23.64 -7.09
CA PRO A 274 18.87 24.35 -8.28
C PRO A 274 19.05 23.43 -9.49
N LEU A 275 19.59 22.22 -9.29
CA LEU A 275 19.75 21.23 -10.36
C LEU A 275 18.39 20.74 -10.86
N ARG A 276 17.45 20.46 -9.96
CA ARG A 276 16.08 20.07 -10.33
C ARG A 276 15.38 21.16 -11.14
N ALA A 277 15.53 22.43 -10.76
CA ALA A 277 14.99 23.57 -11.50
C ALA A 277 15.65 23.76 -12.87
N ALA A 278 16.97 23.63 -12.98
CA ALA A 278 17.65 23.68 -14.27
C ALA A 278 17.24 22.52 -15.19
N MET A 279 17.05 21.33 -14.61
CA MET A 279 16.65 20.14 -15.34
C MET A 279 15.17 20.16 -15.76
N SER A 280 14.28 20.90 -15.09
CA SER A 280 12.88 21.00 -15.54
C SER A 280 12.73 21.72 -16.89
N GLU A 281 13.67 22.61 -17.22
CA GLU A 281 13.69 23.36 -18.49
C GLU A 281 14.23 22.53 -19.67
N VAL A 282 14.78 21.34 -19.42
CA VAL A 282 15.39 20.51 -20.46
C VAL A 282 14.33 19.87 -21.36
N ARG A 283 14.48 20.04 -22.68
CA ARG A 283 13.62 19.42 -23.70
C ARG A 283 13.96 17.95 -23.94
N TYR A 284 13.64 17.10 -22.96
CA TYR A 284 13.91 15.66 -22.97
C TYR A 284 13.39 14.91 -24.21
N ASP A 285 12.25 15.35 -24.75
CA ASP A 285 11.63 14.80 -25.95
C ASP A 285 12.57 14.89 -27.17
N ARG A 286 13.28 16.01 -27.30
CA ARG A 286 14.28 16.23 -28.35
C ARG A 286 15.59 15.52 -28.04
N LEU A 287 16.02 15.53 -26.78
CA LEU A 287 17.32 15.02 -26.35
C LEU A 287 17.42 13.49 -26.40
N VAL A 288 16.37 12.76 -25.99
CA VAL A 288 16.41 11.28 -25.90
C VAL A 288 15.80 10.60 -27.13
N GLY A 289 14.76 11.19 -27.72
CA GLY A 289 13.97 10.52 -28.76
C GLY A 289 13.98 11.18 -30.13
N ASN A 290 14.60 12.36 -30.28
CA ASN A 290 14.52 13.23 -31.46
C ASN A 290 13.07 13.38 -31.99
N ARG A 291 12.09 13.46 -31.08
CA ARG A 291 10.66 13.53 -31.39
C ARG A 291 9.99 14.54 -30.47
N SER A 292 9.09 15.36 -30.99
CA SER A 292 8.28 16.28 -30.19
C SER A 292 7.06 15.55 -29.62
N SER A 293 7.19 14.94 -28.43
CA SER A 293 6.08 14.29 -27.73
C SER A 293 5.94 14.85 -26.32
N HIS A 294 4.84 15.55 -26.06
CA HIS A 294 4.52 16.11 -24.74
C HIS A 294 4.38 15.03 -23.66
N LYS A 295 3.81 13.87 -24.00
CA LYS A 295 3.69 12.74 -23.06
C LYS A 295 5.06 12.19 -22.66
N ASN A 296 5.97 12.04 -23.63
CA ASN A 296 7.32 11.55 -23.35
C ASN A 296 8.13 12.57 -22.56
N HIS A 297 7.99 13.87 -22.87
CA HIS A 297 8.62 14.94 -22.11
C HIS A 297 8.18 14.91 -20.64
N ALA A 298 6.87 14.88 -20.37
CA ALA A 298 6.34 14.87 -19.01
C ALA A 298 6.78 13.63 -18.22
N TRP A 299 6.76 12.45 -18.85
CA TRP A 299 7.23 11.22 -18.21
C TRP A 299 8.72 11.25 -17.88
N LEU A 300 9.55 11.75 -18.81
CA LEU A 300 11.00 11.89 -18.59
C LEU A 300 11.31 12.94 -17.52
N ALA A 301 10.65 14.09 -17.56
CA ALA A 301 10.80 15.14 -16.56
C ALA A 301 10.43 14.64 -15.16
N ALA A 302 9.31 13.90 -15.03
CA ALA A 302 8.91 13.29 -13.77
C ALA A 302 9.99 12.30 -13.27
N ARG A 303 10.47 11.40 -14.13
CA ARG A 303 11.54 10.45 -13.77
C ARG A 303 12.80 11.16 -13.26
N VAL A 304 13.22 12.25 -13.90
CA VAL A 304 14.38 13.04 -13.47
C VAL A 304 14.13 13.70 -12.12
N ALA A 305 12.99 14.38 -11.98
CA ALA A 305 12.63 15.07 -10.74
C ALA A 305 12.55 14.11 -9.55
N GLU A 306 11.87 12.97 -9.72
CA GLU A 306 11.75 11.91 -8.71
C GLU A 306 13.12 11.34 -8.33
N THR A 307 14.01 11.12 -9.30
CA THR A 307 15.35 10.60 -9.02
C THR A 307 16.19 11.61 -8.22
N LEU A 308 16.18 12.89 -8.62
CA LEU A 308 16.92 13.94 -7.91
C LEU A 308 16.38 14.17 -6.49
N GLU A 309 15.06 14.12 -6.31
CA GLU A 309 14.42 14.24 -5.00
C GLU A 309 14.71 13.03 -4.09
N ALA A 310 14.75 11.83 -4.67
CA ALA A 310 15.16 10.63 -3.95
C ALA A 310 16.63 10.71 -3.50
N VAL A 311 17.53 11.21 -4.36
CA VAL A 311 18.94 11.43 -3.99
C VAL A 311 19.06 12.48 -2.89
N GLN A 312 18.37 13.62 -3.01
CA GLN A 312 18.35 14.64 -1.96
C GLN A 312 17.93 14.03 -0.62
N SER A 313 16.84 13.26 -0.61
CA SER A 313 16.37 12.59 0.59
C SER A 313 17.41 11.64 1.19
N CYS A 314 18.13 10.90 0.33
CA CYS A 314 19.19 10.01 0.78
C CYS A 314 20.39 10.78 1.34
N LEU A 315 20.72 11.96 0.83
CA LEU A 315 21.79 12.82 1.36
C LEU A 315 21.42 13.45 2.71
N ASP A 316 20.16 13.89 2.85
CA ASP A 316 19.67 14.59 4.05
C ASP A 316 19.41 13.66 5.23
N GLN A 317 19.32 12.35 4.99
CA GLN A 317 18.90 11.35 5.96
C GLN A 317 19.85 10.14 5.93
N PHE A 318 19.41 9.03 6.50
CA PHE A 318 20.10 7.76 6.31
C PHE A 318 19.92 7.29 4.87
N ALA A 319 20.87 6.51 4.36
CA ALA A 319 20.67 5.74 3.14
C ALA A 319 21.22 4.34 3.26
N TYR A 320 20.54 3.41 2.60
CA TYR A 320 20.94 2.02 2.50
C TYR A 320 20.79 1.53 1.06
N TYR A 321 21.68 0.62 0.70
CA TYR A 321 21.64 -0.15 -0.52
C TYR A 321 20.64 -1.29 -0.38
N ALA A 322 19.87 -1.54 -1.44
CA ALA A 322 19.07 -2.73 -1.58
C ALA A 322 19.16 -3.31 -3.00
N LYS A 323 19.27 -4.64 -3.07
CA LYS A 323 19.15 -5.41 -4.31
C LYS A 323 17.83 -6.18 -4.32
N GLU A 324 17.02 -5.94 -5.35
CA GLU A 324 15.78 -6.68 -5.60
C GLU A 324 15.84 -7.32 -7.00
N GLY A 325 16.19 -8.61 -7.04
CA GLY A 325 16.48 -9.33 -8.28
C GLY A 325 17.65 -8.68 -9.03
N LYS A 326 17.38 -8.14 -10.23
CA LYS A 326 18.39 -7.45 -11.06
C LYS A 326 18.53 -5.95 -10.76
N TYR A 327 17.66 -5.40 -9.90
CA TYR A 327 17.62 -3.97 -9.64
C TYR A 327 18.43 -3.64 -8.40
N HIS A 328 19.25 -2.60 -8.52
CA HIS A 328 20.10 -2.08 -7.47
C HIS A 328 19.67 -0.65 -7.16
N SER A 329 19.48 -0.34 -5.87
CA SER A 329 18.91 0.94 -5.46
C SER A 329 19.57 1.47 -4.20
N ILE A 330 19.63 2.80 -4.11
CA ILE A 330 19.84 3.55 -2.88
C ILE A 330 18.46 3.99 -2.35
N ASN A 331 18.23 3.78 -1.05
CA ASN A 331 16.93 3.96 -0.42
C ASN A 331 17.05 4.76 0.87
N SER A 332 16.04 5.55 1.16
CA SER A 332 15.85 6.32 2.39
C SER A 332 14.36 6.47 2.70
N ALA A 333 14.02 6.88 3.92
CA ALA A 333 12.63 7.09 4.29
C ALA A 333 12.45 8.10 5.43
N ALA A 334 11.40 8.91 5.35
CA ALA A 334 11.05 9.87 6.39
C ALA A 334 9.61 9.68 6.88
N LEU A 335 9.36 9.98 8.16
CA LEU A 335 8.00 10.01 8.66
C LEU A 335 7.22 11.20 8.07
N ALA A 336 6.10 10.91 7.40
CA ALA A 336 5.22 11.88 6.76
C ALA A 336 4.10 12.40 7.68
N VAL A 337 3.88 11.76 8.84
CA VAL A 337 2.79 12.10 9.79
C VAL A 337 3.23 13.16 10.81
N PRO A 338 2.47 14.25 11.03
CA PRO A 338 2.81 15.27 12.03
C PRO A 338 2.63 14.71 13.45
N LEU A 339 3.72 14.24 14.09
CA LEU A 339 3.65 13.65 15.44
C LEU A 339 3.17 14.60 16.54
N ASN A 340 3.25 15.91 16.28
CA ASN A 340 2.75 16.99 17.12
C ASN A 340 1.30 17.40 16.76
N THR A 341 0.53 16.49 16.15
CA THR A 341 -0.90 16.70 15.89
C THR A 341 -1.64 16.92 17.21
N PRO A 342 -2.47 17.98 17.33
CA PRO A 342 -3.21 18.24 18.56
C PRO A 342 -4.35 17.23 18.74
N GLY A 343 -4.40 16.62 19.93
CA GLY A 343 -5.40 15.64 20.33
C GLY A 343 -5.66 14.55 19.28
N PRO A 344 -4.66 13.75 18.88
CA PRO A 344 -4.82 12.79 17.80
C PRO A 344 -5.60 11.55 18.25
N VAL A 345 -6.72 11.27 17.58
CA VAL A 345 -7.52 10.05 17.75
C VAL A 345 -7.69 9.38 16.40
N VAL A 346 -7.25 8.13 16.28
CA VAL A 346 -7.34 7.32 15.06
C VAL A 346 -8.42 6.26 15.23
N LEU A 347 -9.29 6.12 14.23
CA LEU A 347 -10.34 5.11 14.20
C LEU A 347 -9.92 3.98 13.23
N ASP A 348 -9.11 3.05 13.70
CA ASP A 348 -8.56 1.94 12.91
C ASP A 348 -9.13 0.60 13.39
N ALA A 349 -10.06 0.05 12.60
CA ALA A 349 -10.71 -1.23 12.89
C ALA A 349 -9.73 -2.42 12.95
N THR A 350 -8.58 -2.27 12.28
CA THR A 350 -7.57 -3.30 12.09
C THR A 350 -6.32 -3.05 12.93
N ALA A 351 -6.39 -2.14 13.90
CA ALA A 351 -5.22 -1.69 14.65
C ALA A 351 -4.50 -2.81 15.41
N LYS A 352 -5.19 -3.86 15.88
CA LYS A 352 -4.56 -5.06 16.47
C LYS A 352 -3.62 -5.76 15.50
N SER A 353 -3.99 -5.76 14.22
CA SER A 353 -3.22 -6.36 13.13
C SER A 353 -2.29 -5.35 12.46
N ASN A 354 -2.28 -4.08 12.86
CA ASN A 354 -1.49 -3.02 12.21
C ASN A 354 -0.20 -2.75 13.00
N PHE A 355 0.92 -3.26 12.50
CA PHE A 355 2.23 -3.15 13.15
C PHE A 355 2.72 -1.70 13.31
N LEU A 356 2.14 -0.74 12.55
CA LEU A 356 2.46 0.67 12.70
C LEU A 356 2.36 1.14 14.15
N TRP A 357 1.35 0.69 14.88
CA TRP A 357 1.12 1.15 16.25
C TRP A 357 2.13 0.57 17.23
N ASP A 358 2.63 -0.66 17.01
CA ASP A 358 3.75 -1.21 17.78
C ASP A 358 5.00 -0.33 17.66
N LEU A 359 5.26 0.23 16.47
CA LEU A 359 6.39 1.14 16.19
C LEU A 359 6.20 2.55 16.78
N PHE A 360 5.00 2.92 17.21
CA PHE A 360 4.79 4.18 17.93
C PHE A 360 5.22 4.10 19.39
N GLU A 361 5.42 2.89 19.93
CA GLU A 361 5.86 2.64 21.31
C GLU A 361 5.05 3.49 22.31
N GLU A 362 5.71 4.25 23.18
CA GLU A 362 5.07 5.08 24.21
C GLU A 362 4.28 6.27 23.64
N ARG A 363 4.39 6.55 22.32
CA ARG A 363 3.69 7.67 21.66
C ARG A 363 2.23 7.34 21.32
N HIS A 364 1.77 6.12 21.61
CA HIS A 364 0.38 5.74 21.39
C HIS A 364 -0.23 5.07 22.62
N VAL A 365 -1.55 5.11 22.68
CA VAL A 365 -2.37 4.33 23.60
C VAL A 365 -3.47 3.67 22.82
N CYS A 366 -3.77 2.41 23.16
CA CYS A 366 -4.86 1.65 22.56
C CYS A 366 -5.89 1.31 23.64
N PRO A 367 -6.94 2.14 23.80
CA PRO A 367 -8.02 1.86 24.74
C PRO A 367 -8.71 0.53 24.41
N PRO A 368 -9.07 -0.28 25.43
CA PRO A 368 -9.80 -1.52 25.19
C PRO A 368 -11.20 -1.22 24.64
N VAL A 369 -11.63 -2.00 23.66
CA VAL A 369 -12.98 -1.97 23.10
C VAL A 369 -13.77 -3.17 23.59
N PRO A 370 -15.10 -3.05 23.84
CA PRO A 370 -15.92 -4.17 24.25
C PRO A 370 -15.93 -5.26 23.18
N SER A 371 -15.85 -6.52 23.62
CA SER A 371 -16.08 -7.68 22.75
C SER A 371 -17.54 -7.74 22.31
N HIS A 372 -17.83 -8.47 21.24
CA HIS A 372 -19.19 -8.74 20.74
C HIS A 372 -19.99 -7.49 20.33
N ALA A 373 -19.32 -6.41 19.92
CA ALA A 373 -19.99 -5.33 19.20
C ALA A 373 -20.46 -5.76 17.81
N ARG A 374 -19.96 -6.90 17.29
CA ARG A 374 -20.32 -7.56 16.02
C ARG A 374 -20.24 -9.08 16.16
N ASP A 375 -21.06 -9.79 15.40
CA ASP A 375 -21.00 -11.24 15.20
C ASP A 375 -20.95 -11.57 13.69
N TYR A 376 -19.99 -12.41 13.31
CA TYR A 376 -19.77 -12.88 11.93
C TYR A 376 -20.13 -14.36 11.75
N SER A 377 -20.89 -14.95 12.68
CA SER A 377 -21.39 -16.34 12.62
C SER A 377 -22.14 -16.69 11.34
N ASN A 378 -22.77 -15.72 10.68
CA ASN A 378 -23.45 -15.88 9.39
C ASN A 378 -22.50 -15.86 8.18
N VAL A 379 -21.21 -15.59 8.37
CA VAL A 379 -20.22 -15.47 7.29
C VAL A 379 -19.44 -16.77 7.15
N THR A 380 -19.29 -17.24 5.91
CA THR A 380 -18.46 -18.41 5.59
C THR A 380 -17.19 -17.99 4.85
N LEU A 381 -16.03 -18.39 5.36
CA LEU A 381 -14.72 -18.24 4.73
C LEU A 381 -14.27 -19.56 4.11
N HIS A 382 -14.30 -19.63 2.79
CA HIS A 382 -13.83 -20.75 1.96
C HIS A 382 -12.35 -20.57 1.64
N VAL A 383 -11.51 -21.43 2.20
CA VAL A 383 -10.04 -21.34 2.09
C VAL A 383 -9.49 -22.44 1.20
N ALA A 384 -8.87 -22.05 0.09
CA ALA A 384 -8.04 -22.91 -0.74
C ALA A 384 -6.55 -22.63 -0.46
N ARG A 385 -5.68 -23.56 -0.86
CA ARG A 385 -4.23 -23.42 -0.72
C ARG A 385 -3.52 -23.37 -2.06
N GLY A 386 -2.57 -22.46 -2.20
CA GLY A 386 -1.85 -22.26 -3.47
C GLY A 386 -0.49 -21.60 -3.32
N ALA A 387 0.19 -21.40 -4.44
CA ALA A 387 1.49 -20.73 -4.48
C ALA A 387 1.49 -19.62 -5.55
N ARG A 388 2.54 -18.79 -5.53
CA ARG A 388 2.74 -17.71 -6.50
C ARG A 388 1.53 -16.78 -6.55
N LEU A 389 1.15 -16.26 -5.39
CA LEU A 389 -0.03 -15.41 -5.21
C LEU A 389 0.27 -13.91 -5.36
N GLY A 390 1.54 -13.53 -5.50
CA GLY A 390 1.94 -12.14 -5.62
C GLY A 390 1.73 -11.53 -7.01
N LYS A 391 1.90 -10.20 -7.07
CA LYS A 391 1.62 -9.36 -8.24
C LYS A 391 2.13 -9.94 -9.56
N ASN A 392 3.43 -10.20 -9.66
CA ASN A 392 4.06 -10.63 -10.92
C ASN A 392 3.54 -11.99 -11.40
N ALA A 393 3.36 -12.93 -10.48
CA ALA A 393 2.80 -14.24 -10.82
C ALA A 393 1.33 -14.16 -11.24
N MET A 394 0.55 -13.28 -10.59
CA MET A 394 -0.84 -13.04 -11.01
C MET A 394 -0.89 -12.45 -12.42
N ILE A 395 -0.04 -11.48 -12.75
CA ILE A 395 0.05 -10.91 -14.11
C ILE A 395 0.42 -11.99 -15.13
N GLU A 396 1.42 -12.82 -14.82
CA GLU A 396 1.91 -13.86 -15.72
C GLU A 396 0.84 -14.93 -15.99
N HIS A 397 0.12 -15.37 -14.96
CA HIS A 397 -0.75 -16.55 -15.03
C HIS A 397 -2.26 -16.23 -15.08
N VAL A 398 -2.70 -14.97 -15.00
CA VAL A 398 -4.14 -14.63 -14.94
C VAL A 398 -4.94 -15.23 -16.10
N LYS A 399 -4.38 -15.29 -17.31
CA LYS A 399 -5.09 -15.82 -18.48
C LYS A 399 -5.43 -17.30 -18.35
N GLU A 400 -4.61 -18.06 -17.62
CA GLU A 400 -4.79 -19.49 -17.36
C GLU A 400 -5.61 -19.74 -16.09
N ARG A 401 -5.39 -18.92 -15.04
CA ARG A 401 -6.07 -19.03 -13.74
C ARG A 401 -7.53 -18.57 -13.78
N LEU A 402 -7.81 -17.46 -14.48
CA LEU A 402 -9.12 -16.80 -14.45
C LEU A 402 -10.28 -17.70 -14.91
N PRO A 403 -10.18 -18.48 -16.02
CA PRO A 403 -11.26 -19.39 -16.40
C PRO A 403 -11.59 -20.45 -15.35
N ARG A 404 -10.57 -20.95 -14.63
CA ARG A 404 -10.74 -21.95 -13.55
C ARG A 404 -11.41 -21.34 -12.34
N VAL A 405 -10.92 -20.19 -11.90
CA VAL A 405 -11.49 -19.43 -10.78
C VAL A 405 -12.94 -19.07 -11.07
N ARG A 406 -13.21 -18.51 -12.25
CA ARG A 406 -14.57 -18.17 -12.70
C ARG A 406 -15.50 -19.38 -12.59
N ARG A 407 -15.11 -20.51 -13.18
CA ARG A 407 -15.91 -21.73 -13.17
C ARG A 407 -16.20 -22.20 -11.75
N ALA A 408 -15.18 -22.29 -10.90
CA ALA A 408 -15.33 -22.75 -9.52
C ALA A 408 -16.24 -21.84 -8.69
N ILE A 409 -16.19 -20.53 -8.91
CA ILE A 409 -17.03 -19.56 -8.19
C ILE A 409 -18.47 -19.56 -8.72
N GLU A 410 -18.66 -19.58 -10.05
CA GLU A 410 -20.00 -19.65 -10.66
C GLU A 410 -20.70 -20.98 -10.28
N GLU A 411 -19.96 -22.10 -10.21
CA GLU A 411 -20.48 -23.39 -9.71
C GLU A 411 -20.86 -23.34 -8.21
N ALA A 412 -20.13 -22.57 -7.39
CA ALA A 412 -20.37 -22.49 -5.95
C ALA A 412 -21.50 -21.51 -5.58
N LEU A 413 -21.64 -20.40 -6.30
CA LEU A 413 -22.57 -19.32 -5.97
C LEU A 413 -23.86 -19.31 -6.80
N GLY A 414 -23.80 -19.77 -8.05
CA GLY A 414 -24.88 -19.59 -9.02
C GLY A 414 -25.00 -18.15 -9.55
N ASP A 415 -25.98 -17.91 -10.42
CA ASP A 415 -26.09 -16.66 -11.19
C ASP A 415 -26.77 -15.50 -10.44
N GLU A 416 -27.55 -15.78 -9.39
CA GLU A 416 -28.35 -14.76 -8.68
C GLU A 416 -27.56 -13.98 -7.61
N ARG A 417 -26.34 -14.42 -7.29
CA ARG A 417 -25.50 -13.84 -6.24
C ARG A 417 -24.76 -12.59 -6.73
N SER A 418 -24.10 -11.90 -5.81
CA SER A 418 -23.29 -10.72 -6.14
C SER A 418 -21.87 -10.85 -5.61
N LEU A 419 -20.91 -10.90 -6.52
CA LEU A 419 -19.50 -11.16 -6.22
C LEU A 419 -18.62 -9.91 -6.33
N PHE A 420 -17.95 -9.57 -5.25
CA PHE A 420 -16.84 -8.62 -5.26
C PHE A 420 -15.50 -9.35 -5.45
N VAL A 421 -14.74 -8.99 -6.48
CA VAL A 421 -13.38 -9.53 -6.72
C VAL A 421 -12.35 -8.47 -6.36
N CYS A 422 -11.50 -8.77 -5.37
CA CYS A 422 -10.33 -7.96 -5.05
C CYS A 422 -9.06 -8.60 -5.62
N ALA A 423 -8.32 -7.87 -6.46
CA ALA A 423 -7.13 -8.38 -7.14
C ALA A 423 -6.00 -7.32 -7.26
N HIS A 424 -4.92 -7.64 -7.98
CA HIS A 424 -3.92 -6.64 -8.36
C HIS A 424 -4.41 -5.74 -9.49
N LYS A 425 -4.04 -4.45 -9.45
CA LYS A 425 -4.43 -3.45 -10.45
C LYS A 425 -4.15 -3.89 -11.90
N ASP A 426 -2.99 -4.48 -12.14
CA ASP A 426 -2.57 -4.87 -13.50
C ASP A 426 -3.34 -6.07 -14.08
N VAL A 427 -4.16 -6.75 -13.27
CA VAL A 427 -5.06 -7.83 -13.73
C VAL A 427 -6.53 -7.43 -13.73
N GLU A 428 -6.89 -6.29 -13.14
CA GLU A 428 -8.26 -5.78 -13.03
C GLU A 428 -8.95 -5.74 -14.39
N ASP A 429 -8.32 -5.09 -15.36
CA ASP A 429 -8.79 -4.96 -16.74
C ASP A 429 -9.10 -6.31 -17.40
N VAL A 430 -8.28 -7.32 -17.12
CA VAL A 430 -8.45 -8.68 -17.66
C VAL A 430 -9.65 -9.35 -17.01
N ILE A 431 -9.81 -9.21 -15.69
CA ILE A 431 -10.94 -9.76 -14.93
C ILE A 431 -12.24 -9.09 -15.38
N THR A 432 -12.25 -7.77 -15.51
CA THR A 432 -13.42 -6.99 -15.93
C THR A 432 -13.91 -7.45 -17.31
N LYS A 433 -13.03 -7.42 -18.32
CA LYS A 433 -13.38 -7.74 -19.72
C LYS A 433 -13.71 -9.22 -19.96
N ARG A 434 -13.12 -10.13 -19.19
CA ARG A 434 -13.25 -11.59 -19.43
C ARG A 434 -14.25 -12.27 -18.50
N TRP A 435 -14.58 -11.66 -17.37
CA TRP A 435 -15.51 -12.20 -16.39
C TRP A 435 -16.64 -11.23 -16.08
N SER A 436 -16.35 -10.05 -15.54
CA SER A 436 -17.38 -9.14 -15.05
C SER A 436 -18.41 -8.75 -16.11
N GLU A 437 -17.96 -8.34 -17.29
CA GLU A 437 -18.83 -7.94 -18.42
C GLU A 437 -19.53 -9.12 -19.10
N LYS A 438 -19.16 -10.37 -18.75
CA LYS A 438 -19.60 -11.60 -19.43
C LYS A 438 -20.27 -12.60 -18.49
N SER A 439 -20.49 -12.25 -17.24
CA SER A 439 -21.14 -13.12 -16.26
C SER A 439 -22.62 -12.76 -16.20
N ALA A 440 -23.48 -13.76 -15.99
CA ALA A 440 -24.87 -13.53 -15.62
C ALA A 440 -24.97 -13.01 -14.18
N MET A 441 -24.01 -13.42 -13.33
CA MET A 441 -23.84 -12.95 -11.97
C MET A 441 -23.37 -11.48 -11.94
N LYS A 442 -23.86 -10.71 -10.96
CA LYS A 442 -23.37 -9.35 -10.72
C LYS A 442 -21.95 -9.40 -10.14
N VAL A 443 -20.95 -9.08 -10.96
CA VAL A 443 -19.55 -9.05 -10.55
C VAL A 443 -19.03 -7.61 -10.48
N GLY A 444 -18.50 -7.22 -9.33
CA GLY A 444 -17.77 -5.97 -9.14
C GLY A 444 -16.28 -6.27 -8.98
N VAL A 445 -15.42 -5.48 -9.60
CA VAL A 445 -13.96 -5.66 -9.52
C VAL A 445 -13.34 -4.44 -8.84
N GLY A 446 -12.44 -4.68 -7.90
CA GLY A 446 -11.60 -3.66 -7.29
C GLY A 446 -10.18 -4.18 -7.08
N HIS A 447 -9.27 -3.30 -6.70
CA HIS A 447 -7.87 -3.65 -6.55
C HIS A 447 -7.23 -3.17 -5.25
N TRP A 448 -6.16 -3.86 -4.83
CA TRP A 448 -5.38 -3.52 -3.64
C TRP A 448 -5.01 -2.03 -3.60
N ASN A 449 -5.10 -1.43 -2.39
CA ASN A 449 -4.93 0.01 -2.10
C ASN A 449 -6.01 0.96 -2.66
N ALA A 450 -6.90 0.52 -3.56
CA ALA A 450 -8.01 1.37 -4.03
C ALA A 450 -9.35 1.03 -3.38
N VAL A 451 -9.45 -0.15 -2.77
CA VAL A 451 -10.68 -0.61 -2.11
C VAL A 451 -10.89 0.03 -0.74
N ASP A 452 -9.81 0.41 -0.05
CA ASP A 452 -9.89 1.01 1.28
C ASP A 452 -10.67 2.34 1.24
N GLY A 453 -11.59 2.53 2.18
CA GLY A 453 -12.50 3.69 2.20
C GLY A 453 -13.63 3.65 1.16
N ARG A 454 -13.66 2.69 0.23
CA ARG A 454 -14.78 2.58 -0.71
C ARG A 454 -15.93 1.76 -0.15
N ASN A 455 -17.14 2.12 -0.57
CA ASN A 455 -18.39 1.45 -0.19
C ASN A 455 -19.17 0.94 -1.41
N ASP A 456 -18.54 0.90 -2.58
CA ASP A 456 -19.18 0.53 -3.86
C ASP A 456 -19.73 -0.91 -3.85
N TRP A 457 -19.15 -1.77 -3.02
CA TRP A 457 -19.49 -3.18 -2.92
C TRP A 457 -20.25 -3.56 -1.64
N GLN A 458 -20.72 -2.59 -0.86
CA GLN A 458 -21.34 -2.85 0.45
C GLN A 458 -22.57 -3.77 0.38
N ASP A 459 -23.28 -3.79 -0.75
CA ASP A 459 -24.48 -4.63 -0.94
C ASP A 459 -24.16 -5.98 -1.59
N PHE A 460 -22.88 -6.30 -1.83
CA PHE A 460 -22.48 -7.59 -2.38
C PHE A 460 -22.52 -8.67 -1.29
N ASP A 461 -22.92 -9.89 -1.65
CA ASP A 461 -23.07 -11.02 -0.71
C ASP A 461 -21.95 -12.06 -0.80
N ALA A 462 -21.00 -11.88 -1.71
CA ALA A 462 -19.81 -12.70 -1.81
C ALA A 462 -18.56 -11.89 -2.13
N ALA A 463 -17.41 -12.37 -1.67
CA ALA A 463 -16.10 -11.82 -2.02
C ALA A 463 -15.15 -12.92 -2.53
N LEU A 464 -14.30 -12.56 -3.49
CA LEU A 464 -13.15 -13.35 -3.92
C LEU A 464 -11.88 -12.52 -3.74
N ILE A 465 -10.97 -13.02 -2.93
CA ILE A 465 -9.62 -12.47 -2.76
C ILE A 465 -8.68 -13.20 -3.71
N LEU A 466 -8.32 -12.55 -4.83
CA LEU A 466 -7.56 -13.15 -5.92
C LEU A 466 -6.13 -12.59 -5.99
N GLY A 467 -5.19 -13.38 -5.45
CA GLY A 467 -3.81 -12.96 -5.22
C GLY A 467 -3.66 -12.25 -3.87
N LEU A 468 -2.41 -12.02 -3.44
CA LEU A 468 -2.10 -11.41 -2.14
C LEU A 468 -1.18 -10.20 -2.30
N PRO A 469 -1.39 -9.12 -1.53
CA PRO A 469 -0.67 -7.86 -1.68
C PRO A 469 0.71 -7.88 -0.99
N TYR A 470 1.61 -8.77 -1.43
CA TYR A 470 3.00 -8.77 -0.95
C TYR A 470 3.66 -7.40 -1.20
N ARG A 471 4.32 -6.87 -0.18
CA ARG A 471 5.12 -5.65 -0.25
C ARG A 471 6.57 -5.98 -0.61
N PRO A 472 7.30 -5.07 -1.28
CA PRO A 472 8.75 -5.17 -1.41
C PRO A 472 9.42 -5.18 -0.03
N GLN A 473 10.58 -5.83 0.09
CA GLN A 473 11.31 -5.91 1.36
C GLN A 473 11.77 -4.53 1.86
N THR A 474 12.02 -3.61 0.93
CA THR A 474 12.35 -2.20 1.21
C THR A 474 11.25 -1.48 1.99
N TRP A 475 9.97 -1.85 1.83
CA TRP A 475 8.86 -1.23 2.55
C TRP A 475 9.01 -1.38 4.07
N ALA A 476 9.29 -2.60 4.56
CA ALA A 476 9.41 -2.84 6.00
C ALA A 476 10.63 -2.13 6.60
N THR A 477 11.76 -2.15 5.88
CA THR A 477 12.97 -1.42 6.26
C THR A 477 12.71 0.09 6.33
N ASN A 478 12.09 0.67 5.30
CA ASN A 478 11.75 2.09 5.24
C ASN A 478 10.82 2.50 6.38
N MET A 479 9.76 1.72 6.60
CA MET A 479 8.80 1.95 7.68
C MET A 479 9.46 1.93 9.05
N PHE A 480 10.30 0.92 9.30
CA PHE A 480 11.00 0.78 10.56
C PHE A 480 11.98 1.94 10.79
N CYS A 481 12.86 2.22 9.83
CA CYS A 481 13.86 3.27 9.97
C CYS A 481 13.25 4.67 10.10
N ALA A 482 12.13 4.94 9.43
CA ALA A 482 11.44 6.23 9.54
C ALA A 482 10.84 6.48 10.94
N LEU A 483 10.48 5.44 11.68
CA LEU A 483 9.86 5.53 13.01
C LEU A 483 10.83 5.31 14.17
N GLN A 484 11.78 4.39 13.99
CA GLN A 484 12.73 3.95 15.01
C GLN A 484 14.13 4.56 14.82
N GLY A 485 14.36 5.31 13.73
CA GLY A 485 15.66 5.86 13.36
C GLY A 485 16.49 4.89 12.51
N SER A 486 17.60 5.40 11.97
CA SER A 486 18.53 4.60 11.17
C SER A 486 19.06 3.39 11.93
N GLN A 487 19.18 2.27 11.23
CA GLN A 487 19.73 1.02 11.78
C GLN A 487 21.13 0.76 11.22
N ASP A 488 21.82 -0.26 11.73
CA ASP A 488 23.14 -0.68 11.26
C ASP A 488 23.08 -1.88 10.29
N ASP A 489 24.23 -2.25 9.70
CA ASP A 489 24.33 -3.41 8.81
C ASP A 489 23.94 -4.73 9.50
N LYS A 490 24.24 -4.84 10.80
CA LYS A 490 23.90 -6.03 11.58
C LYS A 490 22.39 -6.22 11.63
N TRP A 491 21.65 -5.15 11.89
CA TRP A 491 20.19 -5.17 11.87
C TRP A 491 19.62 -5.41 10.47
N LEU A 492 20.19 -4.79 9.42
CA LEU A 492 19.75 -5.03 8.04
C LEU A 492 19.89 -6.50 7.62
N GLN A 493 20.91 -7.20 8.12
CA GLN A 493 21.10 -8.63 7.89
C GLN A 493 20.20 -9.48 8.80
N SER A 494 20.06 -9.10 10.08
CA SER A 494 19.28 -9.81 11.09
C SER A 494 18.37 -8.83 11.85
N PRO A 495 17.16 -8.55 11.33
CA PRO A 495 16.30 -7.47 11.81
C PRO A 495 15.53 -7.91 13.07
N GLU A 496 16.28 -8.16 14.14
CA GLU A 496 15.73 -8.46 15.46
C GLU A 496 15.23 -7.18 16.12
N TRP A 497 14.05 -7.24 16.73
CA TRP A 497 13.52 -6.12 17.52
C TRP A 497 12.58 -6.64 18.61
N LYS A 498 12.90 -6.31 19.86
CA LYS A 498 12.19 -6.80 21.05
C LYS A 498 12.05 -8.33 21.01
N GLN A 499 10.83 -8.87 21.05
CA GLN A 499 10.56 -10.30 20.98
C GLN A 499 10.64 -10.90 19.57
N PHE A 500 10.72 -10.07 18.53
CA PHE A 500 10.65 -10.53 17.14
C PHE A 500 12.04 -10.85 16.60
N LYS A 501 12.26 -12.11 16.21
CA LYS A 501 13.50 -12.55 15.55
C LYS A 501 13.67 -11.95 14.15
N ASN A 502 12.58 -11.59 13.50
CA ASN A 502 12.60 -10.90 12.22
C ASN A 502 11.39 -9.97 12.13
N VAL A 503 11.58 -8.73 12.57
CA VAL A 503 10.51 -7.73 12.63
C VAL A 503 9.98 -7.37 11.25
N ARG A 504 10.82 -7.40 10.20
CA ARG A 504 10.39 -7.11 8.82
C ARG A 504 9.33 -8.09 8.34
N ARG A 505 9.56 -9.39 8.57
CA ARG A 505 8.60 -10.43 8.20
C ARG A 505 7.28 -10.29 8.95
N GLU A 506 7.33 -9.95 10.23
CA GLU A 506 6.13 -9.69 11.05
C GLU A 506 5.34 -8.50 10.52
N MET A 507 6.03 -7.39 10.19
CA MET A 507 5.42 -6.21 9.58
C MET A 507 4.72 -6.54 8.26
N GLU A 508 5.40 -7.25 7.35
CA GLU A 508 4.85 -7.65 6.05
C GLU A 508 3.62 -8.55 6.19
N GLN A 509 3.69 -9.53 7.09
CA GLN A 509 2.61 -10.45 7.40
C GLN A 509 1.39 -9.72 7.94
N ARG A 510 1.59 -8.87 8.95
CA ARG A 510 0.52 -8.08 9.56
C ARG A 510 -0.14 -7.11 8.58
N GLN A 511 0.66 -6.43 7.75
CA GLN A 511 0.14 -5.55 6.70
C GLN A 511 -0.69 -6.31 5.65
N MET A 512 -0.28 -7.54 5.32
CA MET A 512 -1.05 -8.41 4.41
C MET A 512 -2.41 -8.77 5.02
N SER A 513 -2.43 -9.18 6.29
CA SER A 513 -3.67 -9.46 7.02
C SER A 513 -4.62 -8.25 7.05
N VAL A 514 -4.10 -7.06 7.39
CA VAL A 514 -4.87 -5.80 7.38
C VAL A 514 -5.53 -5.57 6.02
N SER A 515 -4.76 -5.71 4.93
CA SER A 515 -5.25 -5.47 3.57
C SER A 515 -6.35 -6.47 3.18
N VAL A 516 -6.19 -7.75 3.53
CA VAL A 516 -7.18 -8.80 3.26
C VAL A 516 -8.47 -8.56 4.05
N ILE A 517 -8.37 -8.26 5.35
CA ILE A 517 -9.52 -8.00 6.22
C ILE A 517 -10.28 -6.75 5.76
N GLN A 518 -9.57 -5.72 5.31
CA GLN A 518 -10.19 -4.51 4.76
C GLN A 518 -10.95 -4.80 3.47
N ALA A 519 -10.40 -5.64 2.58
CA ALA A 519 -11.06 -6.08 1.34
C ALA A 519 -12.31 -6.93 1.63
N ILE A 520 -12.23 -7.87 2.57
CA ILE A 520 -13.38 -8.68 3.01
C ILE A 520 -14.50 -7.77 3.52
N ASN A 521 -14.17 -6.81 4.39
CA ASN A 521 -15.15 -5.89 4.97
C ASN A 521 -15.76 -4.86 3.99
N ARG A 522 -15.50 -4.99 2.68
CA ARG A 522 -16.17 -4.18 1.65
C ARG A 522 -17.55 -4.70 1.27
N ILE A 523 -17.87 -5.95 1.57
CA ILE A 523 -19.16 -6.58 1.25
C ILE A 523 -20.19 -6.43 2.38
N CYS A 524 -21.37 -7.03 2.24
CA CYS A 524 -22.52 -6.87 3.13
C CYS A 524 -22.30 -7.32 4.57
N CYS A 525 -21.29 -8.16 4.85
CA CYS A 525 -20.94 -8.60 6.19
C CYS A 525 -20.59 -7.43 7.13
N ARG A 526 -20.41 -6.21 6.61
CA ARG A 526 -20.24 -5.00 7.41
C ARG A 526 -21.53 -4.45 8.03
N HIS A 527 -22.71 -4.85 7.56
CA HIS A 527 -24.00 -4.35 8.07
C HIS A 527 -24.42 -5.06 9.35
N VAL A 528 -25.11 -4.34 10.22
CA VAL A 528 -25.71 -4.89 11.44
C VAL A 528 -27.21 -5.11 11.18
N ILE A 529 -27.70 -6.33 11.37
CA ILE A 529 -29.09 -6.68 11.07
C ILE A 529 -29.98 -6.81 12.30
N ASP A 530 -29.41 -6.88 13.51
CA ASP A 530 -30.16 -7.03 14.76
C ASP A 530 -29.42 -6.46 15.99
N ALA A 531 -30.02 -6.63 17.18
CA ALA A 531 -29.51 -6.11 18.44
C ALA A 531 -28.35 -6.94 19.00
N GLU A 532 -28.12 -8.13 18.47
CA GLU A 532 -27.07 -9.06 18.82
C GLU A 532 -25.77 -8.75 18.05
N GLY A 533 -25.85 -7.90 17.01
CA GLY A 533 -24.71 -7.47 16.21
C GLY A 533 -24.41 -8.38 15.02
N ASN A 534 -25.36 -9.26 14.67
CA ASN A 534 -25.23 -10.15 13.52
C ASN A 534 -25.09 -9.37 12.22
N CYS A 535 -24.58 -10.04 11.20
CA CYS A 535 -24.48 -9.53 9.85
C CYS A 535 -25.25 -10.38 8.84
N PRO A 536 -25.55 -9.84 7.65
CA PRO A 536 -26.13 -10.64 6.57
C PRO A 536 -25.22 -11.84 6.22
N PRO A 537 -25.80 -12.97 5.77
CA PRO A 537 -25.01 -14.08 5.28
C PRO A 537 -24.11 -13.66 4.12
N ALA A 538 -22.86 -14.12 4.15
CA ALA A 538 -21.90 -13.83 3.09
C ALA A 538 -20.89 -14.96 2.89
N ASP A 539 -20.44 -15.14 1.64
CA ASP A 539 -19.44 -16.14 1.25
C ASP A 539 -18.14 -15.47 0.81
N ILE A 540 -17.02 -15.82 1.44
CA ILE A 540 -15.70 -15.27 1.11
C ILE A 540 -14.81 -16.40 0.60
N PHE A 541 -14.25 -16.26 -0.59
CA PHE A 541 -13.32 -17.20 -1.19
C PHE A 541 -11.91 -16.59 -1.21
N ILE A 542 -10.93 -17.34 -0.70
CA ILE A 542 -9.53 -16.92 -0.67
C ILE A 542 -8.60 -18.08 -0.95
N VAL A 543 -7.52 -17.80 -1.68
CA VAL A 543 -6.38 -18.72 -1.82
C VAL A 543 -5.25 -18.21 -0.93
N LEU A 544 -4.85 -19.00 0.06
CA LEU A 544 -3.75 -18.70 0.98
C LEU A 544 -2.52 -19.58 0.67
N PRO A 545 -1.30 -19.13 0.99
CA PRO A 545 -0.14 -20.00 0.90
C PRO A 545 -0.23 -21.16 1.90
N GLN A 546 0.51 -22.23 1.63
CA GLN A 546 0.58 -23.43 2.50
C GLN A 546 1.53 -23.25 3.69
N ASP A 547 2.25 -22.13 3.76
CA ASP A 547 3.26 -21.85 4.76
C ASP A 547 2.71 -21.06 5.95
N ALA A 548 3.59 -20.70 6.89
CA ALA A 548 3.26 -19.94 8.09
C ALA A 548 2.61 -18.57 7.81
N MET A 549 2.87 -17.97 6.64
CA MET A 549 2.22 -16.72 6.24
C MET A 549 0.71 -16.96 6.05
N GLY A 550 0.35 -18.07 5.42
CA GLY A 550 -1.05 -18.43 5.15
C GLY A 550 -1.83 -18.69 6.43
N GLU A 551 -1.24 -19.43 7.38
CA GLU A 551 -1.86 -19.65 8.69
C GLU A 551 -2.04 -18.33 9.46
N SER A 552 -1.02 -17.46 9.41
CA SER A 552 -1.07 -16.22 10.16
C SER A 552 -2.10 -15.22 9.61
N VAL A 553 -2.31 -15.18 8.29
CA VAL A 553 -3.40 -14.41 7.69
C VAL A 553 -4.76 -14.98 8.10
N LEU A 554 -4.90 -16.31 8.09
CA LEU A 554 -6.14 -16.97 8.50
C LEU A 554 -6.48 -16.70 9.99
N ASP A 555 -5.49 -16.75 10.86
CA ASP A 555 -5.66 -16.48 12.29
C ASP A 555 -6.00 -15.01 12.56
N ALA A 556 -5.40 -14.08 11.81
CA ALA A 556 -5.77 -12.67 11.89
C ALA A 556 -7.22 -12.42 11.45
N ILE A 557 -7.69 -13.08 10.37
CA ILE A 557 -9.09 -12.98 9.93
C ILE A 557 -10.03 -13.48 11.03
N LYS A 558 -9.75 -14.63 11.65
CA LYS A 558 -10.57 -15.17 12.76
C LYS A 558 -10.58 -14.25 13.98
N ALA A 559 -9.46 -13.60 14.28
CA ALA A 559 -9.33 -12.68 15.40
C ALA A 559 -10.15 -11.40 15.20
N ASP A 560 -10.16 -10.85 13.98
CA ASP A 560 -10.87 -9.61 13.65
C ASP A 560 -12.33 -9.84 13.20
N MET A 561 -12.69 -11.08 12.86
CA MET A 561 -14.06 -11.51 12.52
C MET A 561 -14.53 -12.67 13.41
N PRO A 562 -14.84 -12.41 14.70
CA PRO A 562 -15.30 -13.45 15.63
C PRO A 562 -16.54 -14.17 15.12
N GLY A 563 -16.55 -15.50 15.24
CA GLY A 563 -17.66 -16.36 14.85
C GLY A 563 -17.63 -16.83 13.39
N ILE A 564 -16.75 -16.30 12.53
CA ILE A 564 -16.68 -16.68 11.11
C ILE A 564 -16.50 -18.19 10.91
N ALA A 565 -17.31 -18.77 10.04
CA ALA A 565 -17.27 -20.20 9.73
C ALA A 565 -16.21 -20.49 8.66
N VAL A 566 -15.11 -21.15 9.04
CA VAL A 566 -14.04 -21.50 8.08
C VAL A 566 -14.31 -22.88 7.47
N ARG A 567 -14.30 -22.95 6.13
CA ARG A 567 -14.46 -24.19 5.36
C ARG A 567 -13.29 -24.39 4.39
N GLN A 568 -12.91 -25.64 4.17
CA GLN A 568 -11.97 -25.98 3.12
C GLN A 568 -12.65 -25.76 1.77
N TRP A 569 -11.99 -25.02 0.89
CA TRP A 569 -12.37 -24.86 -0.50
C TRP A 569 -11.52 -25.80 -1.34
N ASP A 570 -12.12 -26.87 -1.86
CA ASP A 570 -11.45 -27.83 -2.73
C ASP A 570 -11.24 -27.24 -4.13
N PHE A 571 -10.25 -26.35 -4.22
CA PHE A 571 -9.91 -25.61 -5.42
C PHE A 571 -8.40 -25.47 -5.59
N GLU A 572 -7.92 -25.79 -6.78
CA GLU A 572 -6.53 -25.59 -7.17
C GLU A 572 -6.41 -24.43 -8.17
N LEU A 573 -5.72 -23.37 -7.75
CA LEU A 573 -5.54 -22.16 -8.54
C LEU A 573 -4.79 -22.41 -9.85
N ASP A 574 -3.69 -23.16 -9.77
CA ASP A 574 -2.89 -23.54 -10.92
C ASP A 574 -3.40 -24.86 -11.51
N PRO A 575 -3.29 -25.07 -12.83
CA PRO A 575 -3.54 -26.38 -13.39
C PRO A 575 -2.60 -27.41 -12.75
N PRO A 576 -3.05 -28.67 -12.62
CA PRO A 576 -2.14 -29.76 -12.31
C PRO A 576 -0.95 -29.63 -13.24
N LYS A 577 0.28 -29.79 -12.73
CA LYS A 577 1.46 -29.87 -13.59
C LYS A 577 1.32 -31.12 -14.44
N GLY A 578 0.54 -31.04 -15.51
CA GLY A 578 0.60 -31.98 -16.59
C GLY A 578 2.04 -31.96 -17.04
N ARG A 579 2.70 -33.12 -17.01
CA ARG A 579 3.88 -33.31 -17.83
C ARG A 579 3.43 -33.02 -19.25
N LYS A 580 3.58 -31.77 -19.72
CA LYS A 580 3.58 -31.52 -21.16
C LYS A 580 4.58 -32.54 -21.69
N PRO A 581 4.19 -33.44 -22.62
CA PRO A 581 5.15 -34.31 -23.26
C PRO A 581 6.28 -33.40 -23.70
N ARG A 582 7.48 -33.64 -23.17
CA ARG A 582 8.62 -32.79 -23.49
C ARG A 582 8.87 -33.09 -24.96
N GLU A 583 8.35 -32.24 -25.83
CA GLU A 583 8.49 -32.39 -27.27
C GLU A 583 9.98 -32.51 -27.54
N SER A 584 10.37 -33.68 -28.04
CA SER A 584 11.76 -34.07 -28.02
C SER A 584 12.57 -33.04 -28.81
N SER A 585 13.82 -32.78 -28.42
CA SER A 585 14.70 -31.90 -29.20
C SER A 585 14.84 -32.35 -30.66
N HIS A 586 14.55 -33.62 -30.94
CA HIS A 586 14.54 -34.20 -32.27
C HIS A 586 13.30 -33.79 -33.07
N THR A 587 12.11 -33.86 -32.48
CA THR A 587 10.86 -33.41 -33.11
C THR A 587 10.94 -31.94 -33.49
N ARG A 588 11.45 -31.09 -32.59
CA ARG A 588 11.65 -29.65 -32.85
C ARG A 588 12.68 -29.38 -33.95
N LEU A 589 13.71 -30.22 -34.07
CA LEU A 589 14.70 -30.10 -35.14
C LEU A 589 14.13 -30.47 -36.51
N ILE A 590 13.33 -31.54 -36.57
CA ILE A 590 12.64 -32.00 -37.78
C ILE A 590 11.70 -30.90 -38.29
N SER A 591 10.76 -30.43 -37.44
CA SER A 591 9.82 -29.36 -37.83
C SER A 591 10.52 -28.06 -38.20
N TYR A 592 11.61 -27.71 -37.51
CA TYR A 592 12.42 -26.55 -37.89
C TYR A 592 12.98 -26.67 -39.30
N MET A 593 13.51 -27.84 -39.67
CA MET A 593 14.07 -28.09 -41.00
C MET A 593 13.00 -28.28 -42.09
N GLU A 594 11.78 -28.71 -41.75
CA GLU A 594 10.63 -28.74 -42.67
C GLU A 594 10.33 -27.32 -43.20
N GLU A 595 10.32 -26.33 -42.31
CA GLU A 595 10.03 -24.92 -42.63
C GLU A 595 11.19 -24.19 -43.30
N GLN A 596 12.42 -24.74 -43.27
CA GLN A 596 13.56 -24.08 -43.92
C GLN A 596 13.50 -24.19 -45.45
N PRO A 597 13.83 -23.10 -46.16
CA PRO A 597 14.04 -23.15 -47.61
C PRO A 597 15.27 -23.99 -47.97
N VAL A 598 15.38 -24.36 -49.24
CA VAL A 598 16.57 -25.05 -49.80
C VAL A 598 17.82 -24.22 -49.51
N GLY A 599 18.86 -24.84 -48.96
CA GLY A 599 20.07 -24.15 -48.55
C GLY A 599 20.78 -24.78 -47.36
N THR A 600 21.73 -24.03 -46.78
CA THR A 600 22.52 -24.45 -45.63
C THR A 600 22.13 -23.67 -44.38
N VAL A 601 21.96 -24.38 -43.26
CA VAL A 601 21.72 -23.79 -41.94
C VAL A 601 22.81 -24.23 -40.97
N SER A 602 23.45 -23.26 -40.33
CA SER A 602 24.55 -23.57 -39.41
C SER A 602 24.04 -24.21 -38.12
N LEU A 603 24.79 -25.14 -37.53
CA LEU A 603 24.39 -25.75 -36.26
C LEU A 603 24.29 -24.73 -35.11
N THR A 604 25.09 -23.66 -35.14
CA THR A 604 25.03 -22.58 -34.14
C THR A 604 23.70 -21.81 -34.22
N GLU A 605 23.20 -21.60 -35.43
CA GLU A 605 21.90 -20.99 -35.66
C GLU A 605 20.77 -21.90 -35.19
N ILE A 606 20.82 -23.19 -35.52
CA ILE A 606 19.89 -24.21 -35.01
C ILE A 606 19.90 -24.24 -33.47
N GLN A 607 21.08 -24.18 -32.85
CA GLN A 607 21.21 -24.14 -31.39
C GLN A 607 20.52 -22.91 -30.80
N ARG A 608 20.70 -21.74 -31.40
CA ARG A 608 20.11 -20.48 -30.95
C ARG A 608 18.58 -20.49 -31.13
N SER A 609 18.12 -20.90 -32.30
CA SER A 609 16.69 -20.94 -32.66
C SER A 609 15.91 -21.95 -31.83
N LEU A 610 16.48 -23.14 -31.57
CA LEU A 610 15.83 -24.22 -30.82
C LEU A 610 16.19 -24.25 -29.32
N LYS A 611 17.01 -23.29 -28.86
CA LYS A 611 17.53 -23.18 -27.50
C LYS A 611 18.13 -24.50 -27.00
N LEU A 612 18.96 -25.15 -27.83
CA LEU A 612 19.58 -26.43 -27.49
C LEU A 612 20.73 -26.25 -26.50
N THR A 613 20.76 -27.10 -25.48
CA THR A 613 21.74 -27.03 -24.38
C THR A 613 23.13 -27.53 -24.77
N SER A 614 23.27 -28.35 -25.82
CA SER A 614 24.56 -28.89 -26.24
C SER A 614 24.63 -29.19 -27.74
N LEU A 615 25.58 -28.56 -28.43
CA LEU A 615 25.94 -28.91 -29.81
C LEU A 615 26.64 -30.26 -29.93
N LYS A 616 27.33 -30.69 -28.87
CA LYS A 616 28.07 -31.96 -28.87
C LYS A 616 27.10 -33.14 -29.07
N LYS A 617 26.03 -33.19 -28.27
CA LYS A 617 24.99 -34.23 -28.39
C LYS A 617 24.29 -34.19 -29.74
N LEU A 618 24.00 -32.99 -30.25
CA LEU A 618 23.39 -32.83 -31.58
C LEU A 618 24.29 -33.41 -32.69
N ARG A 619 25.61 -33.15 -32.63
CA ARG A 619 26.57 -33.73 -33.58
C ARG A 619 26.68 -35.25 -33.44
N GLU A 620 26.64 -35.78 -32.23
CA GLU A 620 26.63 -37.24 -31.99
C GLU A 620 25.39 -37.88 -32.64
N THR A 621 24.21 -37.29 -32.45
CA THR A 621 22.97 -37.71 -33.13
C THR A 621 23.09 -37.66 -34.65
N LEU A 622 23.53 -36.52 -35.21
CA LEU A 622 23.59 -36.29 -36.66
C LEU A 622 24.67 -37.10 -37.38
N ASN A 623 25.69 -37.59 -36.66
CA ASN A 623 26.71 -38.49 -37.20
C ASN A 623 26.28 -39.96 -37.17
N ALA A 624 25.27 -40.31 -36.36
CA ALA A 624 24.72 -41.66 -36.31
C ALA A 624 23.67 -41.83 -37.42
N ALA A 625 24.05 -42.49 -38.51
CA ALA A 625 23.20 -42.68 -39.69
C ALA A 625 21.95 -43.54 -39.42
N ASP A 626 22.01 -44.40 -38.40
CA ASP A 626 20.94 -45.27 -37.92
C ASP A 626 20.00 -44.57 -36.92
N HIS A 627 20.32 -43.35 -36.48
CA HIS A 627 19.50 -42.64 -35.52
C HIS A 627 18.19 -42.14 -36.17
N PRO A 628 17.01 -42.33 -35.55
CA PRO A 628 15.71 -41.96 -36.14
C PRO A 628 15.61 -40.52 -36.62
N THR A 629 16.16 -39.57 -35.87
CA THR A 629 16.23 -38.15 -36.26
C THR A 629 17.06 -37.91 -37.52
N THR A 630 18.17 -38.62 -37.68
CA THR A 630 19.05 -38.49 -38.85
C THR A 630 18.39 -39.09 -40.09
N GLN A 631 17.69 -40.20 -39.92
CA GLN A 631 16.87 -40.82 -40.97
C GLN A 631 15.74 -39.88 -41.40
N ALA A 632 14.95 -39.36 -40.44
CA ALA A 632 13.86 -38.42 -40.74
C ALA A 632 14.35 -37.16 -41.46
N LEU A 633 15.51 -36.60 -41.06
CA LEU A 633 16.13 -35.48 -41.76
C LEU A 633 16.57 -35.89 -43.19
N SER A 634 17.16 -37.06 -43.36
CA SER A 634 17.57 -37.59 -44.66
C SER A 634 16.38 -37.81 -45.60
N ASP A 635 15.25 -38.31 -45.08
CA ASP A 635 14.03 -38.52 -45.85
C ASP A 635 13.44 -37.20 -46.39
N MET A 636 13.73 -36.08 -45.72
CA MET A 636 13.37 -34.73 -46.15
C MET A 636 14.46 -34.05 -47.01
N GLY A 637 15.45 -34.80 -47.49
CA GLY A 637 16.55 -34.27 -48.30
C GLY A 637 17.59 -33.48 -47.49
N VAL A 638 17.57 -33.55 -46.15
CA VAL A 638 18.51 -32.84 -45.28
C VAL A 638 19.70 -33.71 -44.92
N LYS A 639 20.91 -33.25 -45.26
CA LYS A 639 22.18 -33.91 -44.95
C LYS A 639 23.01 -33.11 -43.97
N TYR A 640 23.61 -33.80 -43.01
CA TYR A 640 24.60 -33.20 -42.13
C TYR A 640 25.97 -33.15 -42.79
N VAL A 641 26.60 -31.97 -42.77
CA VAL A 641 27.95 -31.76 -43.28
C VAL A 641 28.85 -31.35 -42.12
N ALA A 642 29.76 -32.25 -41.76
CA ALA A 642 30.76 -32.00 -40.73
C ALA A 642 31.80 -30.99 -41.25
N GLY A 643 32.19 -30.06 -40.38
CA GLY A 643 33.32 -29.18 -40.66
C GLY A 643 34.64 -29.96 -40.50
N VAL A 644 35.56 -29.80 -41.46
CA VAL A 644 36.90 -30.41 -41.42
C VAL A 644 37.91 -29.35 -40.99
N GLY A 645 38.60 -29.56 -39.86
CA GLY A 645 39.67 -28.68 -39.34
C GLY A 645 39.29 -27.85 -38.11
N ARG A 646 40.31 -27.34 -37.39
CA ARG A 646 40.14 -26.52 -36.17
C ARG A 646 39.43 -25.21 -36.54
N GLY A 647 38.23 -24.99 -36.00
CA GLY A 647 37.42 -23.78 -36.25
C GLY A 647 36.41 -23.88 -37.41
N SER A 648 36.34 -25.02 -38.10
CA SER A 648 35.37 -25.24 -39.18
C SER A 648 33.93 -25.36 -38.65
N LYS A 649 32.97 -24.73 -39.35
CA LYS A 649 31.55 -24.74 -38.99
C LYS A 649 30.87 -25.96 -39.60
N SER A 650 30.01 -26.61 -38.82
CA SER A 650 29.15 -27.72 -39.29
C SER A 650 27.75 -27.18 -39.60
N PHE A 651 27.10 -27.76 -40.61
CA PHE A 651 25.80 -27.29 -41.10
C PHE A 651 24.90 -28.46 -41.51
N LEU A 652 23.59 -28.20 -41.51
CA LEU A 652 22.61 -29.04 -42.21
C LEU A 652 22.36 -28.43 -43.58
N MET A 653 22.36 -29.26 -44.62
CA MET A 653 22.09 -28.87 -46.01
C MET A 653 20.80 -29.54 -46.47
N LYS A 654 19.80 -28.75 -46.83
CA LYS A 654 18.56 -29.25 -47.44
C LYS A 654 18.68 -29.20 -48.96
N ALA A 655 18.69 -30.36 -49.60
CA ALA A 655 18.65 -30.50 -51.05
C ALA A 655 17.20 -30.61 -51.53
N ILE A 656 16.97 -30.36 -52.84
CA ILE A 656 15.66 -30.45 -53.50
C ILE A 656 15.12 -31.87 -53.44
#